data_AF-A0A7J7UWW0-F1
#
_entry.id   AF-A0A7J7UWW0-F1
#
_cell.length_a   1.000
_cell.length_b   1.000
_cell.length_c   1.000
_cell.angle_alpha   90.00
_cell.angle_beta   90.00
_cell.angle_gamma   90.00
#
_symmetry.space_group_name_H-M   'P 1'
#
loop_
_entity.id
_entity.type
_entity.pdbx_description
1 polymer ?
#
loop_
_entity_poly.entity_id
_entity_poly.type
_entity_poly.pdbx_seq_one_letter_code
_entity_poly.pdbx_strand_id
1 'polypeptide(L)'
;MEDMSNIDLVEGDEGRMCINTEWGAFGDDGALEDIRTEFDRDLDFGSLNPGKQLFEKMISGLYLGELVRLVLLKMAKAGLLFGGKKSSTLLTKGKIETRHVALMEKYKEGLANTREILTDLGLEPSEADCIAVQHVCTIISFRSANLCAAALAAILTRLRENKKLARLRTTVGVDGTLYKIHPQYPKRLHKVVRRLVPNCDVRFLLSESGSTKGAAMVTAVASRVQAQRKQIDRVLSLLRLTPEQLVRVRDKMRAELEYGLKKDTHPQATVKMLPTYVCGMPDGTEKGKFLALDLGGTNFRVLLVKIRSGRRSVRMYNKIFAIPLEIMQGTGEELFDHIVQCIADFLDYMGLKGAQLPLGFTFSFPCRQTSIDKGALIEWTKGFKATDCEGEDVVDMLREAIKRRNEFDLDIVAVVNDTVGTMMTCAHEDPNCEIGLIAGTGSNMCYMEELRNIELVEGDQGKMCINTEWGGFGDNGCIDDIQTQYDKEVDEGSLNPGKQRYEKMTSGMYLGEIVRQILIDLTKQGLLFRGQISERLRTRGIFETKFLSQIESDRLALLQVRGILQQLGLDSTCEDSIVVKEVCGAVSRRAAQLCGAGMAAIVEKRREDQGLERLTITVGVDGTLYKLHPHFSWILQETVKELAPRCDVTFMLSEDGSGKGAALITAVAKRLQQAQKEN
;
A
#
# COMPACT_ATOMS: atom_id res chain seq x y z
N MET A 1 -4.06 -24.69 18.40
CA MET A 1 -3.81 -23.64 17.40
C MET A 1 -2.49 -23.96 16.74
N GLU A 2 -2.49 -23.97 15.42
CA GLU A 2 -1.31 -24.19 14.56
C GLU A 2 -0.53 -22.87 14.44
N ASP A 3 0.77 -22.98 14.20
CA ASP A 3 1.61 -21.80 13.92
C ASP A 3 1.25 -21.23 12.55
N MET A 4 1.09 -19.91 12.44
CA MET A 4 0.74 -19.28 11.17
C MET A 4 1.82 -19.47 10.11
N SER A 5 3.08 -19.62 10.52
CA SER A 5 4.19 -19.96 9.60
C SER A 5 4.02 -21.29 8.88
N ASN A 6 3.12 -22.16 9.35
CA ASN A 6 2.87 -23.48 8.76
C ASN A 6 1.59 -23.52 7.91
N ILE A 7 0.96 -22.36 7.64
CA ILE A 7 -0.30 -22.25 6.92
C ILE A 7 -0.08 -21.44 5.64
N ASP A 8 0.17 -22.13 4.53
CA ASP A 8 0.47 -21.49 3.23
C ASP A 8 -0.66 -20.60 2.70
N LEU A 9 -1.90 -20.80 3.18
CA LEU A 9 -3.09 -20.05 2.75
C LEU A 9 -3.25 -18.69 3.44
N VAL A 10 -2.36 -18.31 4.35
CA VAL A 10 -2.50 -17.09 5.15
C VAL A 10 -1.30 -16.18 4.90
N GLU A 11 -1.58 -14.92 4.53
CA GLU A 11 -0.55 -13.89 4.39
C GLU A 11 -0.10 -13.38 5.77
N GLY A 12 0.81 -14.10 6.41
CA GLY A 12 1.43 -13.70 7.67
C GLY A 12 2.05 -14.87 8.42
N ASP A 13 3.16 -14.61 9.11
CA ASP A 13 3.94 -15.60 9.86
C ASP A 13 3.83 -15.43 11.38
N GLU A 14 3.09 -14.43 11.85
CA GLU A 14 2.99 -14.08 13.26
C GLU A 14 1.80 -14.73 13.95
N GLY A 15 2.06 -15.43 15.06
CA GLY A 15 1.01 -15.91 15.95
C GLY A 15 0.47 -17.28 15.58
N ARG A 16 -0.79 -17.54 15.89
CA ARG A 16 -1.38 -18.87 15.77
C ARG A 16 -2.84 -18.80 15.37
N MET A 17 -3.29 -19.78 14.60
CA MET A 17 -4.67 -19.90 14.16
C MET A 17 -5.31 -21.19 14.63
N CYS A 18 -6.61 -21.15 14.94
CA CYS A 18 -7.37 -22.37 15.18
C CYS A 18 -7.66 -23.04 13.84
N ILE A 19 -7.30 -24.32 13.70
CA ILE A 19 -7.55 -25.11 12.50
C ILE A 19 -8.67 -26.09 12.81
N ASN A 20 -9.72 -26.05 12.00
CA ASN A 20 -10.72 -27.10 11.98
C ASN A 20 -10.20 -28.25 11.12
N THR A 21 -9.93 -29.39 11.74
CA THR A 21 -9.29 -30.53 11.06
C THR A 21 -10.23 -31.30 10.15
N GLU A 22 -11.55 -31.18 10.36
CA GLU A 22 -12.56 -32.00 9.66
C GLU A 22 -12.18 -33.50 9.61
N TRP A 23 -11.66 -34.00 10.74
CA TRP A 23 -11.03 -35.34 10.82
C TRP A 23 -11.99 -36.51 10.56
N GLY A 24 -13.29 -36.24 10.43
CA GLY A 24 -14.31 -37.23 10.13
C GLY A 24 -14.12 -37.86 8.76
N ALA A 25 -13.57 -37.09 7.81
CA ALA A 25 -13.23 -37.51 6.46
C ALA A 25 -11.91 -38.31 6.37
N PHE A 26 -11.22 -38.56 7.48
CA PHE A 26 -9.98 -39.34 7.45
C PHE A 26 -10.26 -40.74 6.88
N GLY A 27 -9.48 -41.16 5.88
CA GLY A 27 -9.66 -42.43 5.19
C GLY A 27 -10.67 -42.42 4.05
N ASP A 28 -11.33 -41.29 3.74
CA ASP A 28 -12.20 -41.13 2.55
C ASP A 28 -11.47 -41.38 1.22
N ASP A 29 -10.13 -41.29 1.23
CA ASP A 29 -9.21 -41.61 0.15
C ASP A 29 -8.78 -43.08 0.11
N GLY A 30 -9.28 -43.91 1.03
CA GLY A 30 -8.94 -45.32 1.18
C GLY A 30 -7.80 -45.60 2.17
N ALA A 31 -7.22 -44.57 2.82
CA ALA A 31 -6.08 -44.75 3.73
C ALA A 31 -6.39 -45.60 4.99
N LEU A 32 -7.65 -45.86 5.29
CA LEU A 32 -8.10 -46.65 6.44
C LEU A 32 -8.78 -47.97 6.06
N GLU A 33 -8.67 -48.42 4.82
CA GLU A 33 -9.34 -49.66 4.38
C GLU A 33 -8.84 -50.92 5.10
N ASP A 34 -7.59 -50.90 5.58
CA ASP A 34 -6.96 -51.99 6.35
C ASP A 34 -7.62 -52.22 7.72
N ILE A 35 -8.16 -51.16 8.33
CA ILE A 35 -8.85 -51.23 9.63
C ILE A 35 -10.38 -51.27 9.51
N ARG A 36 -10.94 -50.97 8.32
CA ARG A 36 -12.39 -51.02 8.07
C ARG A 36 -12.87 -52.45 7.90
N THR A 37 -13.90 -52.80 8.66
CA THR A 37 -14.56 -54.10 8.59
C THR A 37 -15.69 -54.09 7.56
N GLU A 38 -16.23 -55.27 7.24
CA GLU A 38 -17.46 -55.39 6.45
C GLU A 38 -18.63 -54.61 7.07
N PHE A 39 -18.73 -54.53 8.40
CA PHE A 39 -19.79 -53.79 9.08
C PHE A 39 -19.69 -52.27 8.83
N ASP A 40 -18.46 -51.76 8.75
CA ASP A 40 -18.20 -50.36 8.44
C ASP A 40 -18.53 -50.04 6.98
N ARG A 41 -18.37 -51.02 6.06
CA ARG A 41 -18.75 -50.89 4.65
C ARG A 41 -20.26 -50.97 4.46
N ASP A 42 -20.93 -51.90 5.14
CA ASP A 42 -22.39 -52.04 5.11
C ASP A 42 -23.08 -50.78 5.68
N LEU A 43 -22.57 -50.26 6.81
CA LEU A 43 -23.08 -49.03 7.41
C LEU A 43 -22.91 -47.84 6.45
N ASP A 44 -21.73 -47.72 5.84
CA ASP A 44 -21.39 -46.65 4.92
C ASP A 44 -22.28 -46.68 3.67
N PHE A 45 -22.45 -47.85 3.05
CA PHE A 45 -23.33 -48.04 1.89
C PHE A 45 -24.78 -47.65 2.20
N GLY A 46 -25.25 -47.97 3.41
CA GLY A 46 -26.59 -47.59 3.86
C GLY A 46 -26.72 -46.16 4.40
N SER A 47 -25.64 -45.37 4.44
CA SER A 47 -25.64 -44.01 5.02
C SER A 47 -26.18 -42.94 4.06
N LEU A 48 -26.38 -41.72 4.57
CA LEU A 48 -26.80 -40.58 3.73
C LEU A 48 -25.69 -40.10 2.78
N ASN A 49 -24.43 -40.42 3.10
CA ASN A 49 -23.25 -39.94 2.39
C ASN A 49 -22.23 -41.08 2.16
N PRO A 50 -22.55 -42.10 1.34
CA PRO A 50 -21.65 -43.22 1.10
C PRO A 50 -20.27 -42.77 0.59
N GLY A 51 -19.20 -43.41 1.07
CA GLY A 51 -17.81 -43.09 0.71
C GLY A 51 -17.27 -41.80 1.32
N LYS A 52 -18.03 -41.15 2.22
CA LYS A 52 -17.63 -39.93 2.94
C LYS A 52 -17.68 -40.10 4.44
N GLN A 53 -16.90 -39.32 5.17
CA GLN A 53 -16.87 -39.33 6.63
C GLN A 53 -16.57 -40.73 7.21
N LEU A 54 -15.67 -41.48 6.56
CA LEU A 54 -15.43 -42.89 6.86
C LEU A 54 -14.88 -43.10 8.27
N PHE A 55 -13.99 -42.23 8.74
CA PHE A 55 -13.52 -42.27 10.12
C PHE A 55 -14.62 -41.92 11.11
N GLU A 56 -15.42 -40.89 10.83
CA GLU A 56 -16.55 -40.49 11.68
C GLU A 56 -17.55 -41.65 11.88
N LYS A 57 -17.82 -42.40 10.82
CA LYS A 57 -18.70 -43.59 10.82
C LYS A 57 -18.23 -44.69 11.76
N MET A 58 -16.94 -44.78 12.03
CA MET A 58 -16.38 -45.74 12.98
C MET A 58 -16.42 -45.27 14.44
N ILE A 59 -16.58 -43.96 14.69
CA ILE A 59 -16.37 -43.38 16.02
C ILE A 59 -17.59 -42.67 16.62
N SER A 60 -18.46 -42.07 15.80
CA SER A 60 -19.44 -41.09 16.30
C SER A 60 -20.71 -41.75 16.86
N GLY A 61 -21.37 -41.04 17.78
CA GLY A 61 -22.60 -41.50 18.42
C GLY A 61 -23.79 -41.66 17.46
N LEU A 62 -23.73 -41.17 16.23
CA LEU A 62 -24.78 -41.42 15.23
C LEU A 62 -24.73 -42.88 14.72
N TYR A 63 -23.55 -43.50 14.72
CA TYR A 63 -23.29 -44.75 13.99
C TYR A 63 -23.06 -45.96 14.90
N LEU A 64 -22.63 -45.77 16.16
CA LEU A 64 -22.29 -46.89 17.05
C LEU A 64 -23.45 -47.87 17.27
N GLY A 65 -24.67 -47.39 17.49
CA GLY A 65 -25.83 -48.25 17.65
C GLY A 65 -26.14 -49.08 16.40
N GLU A 66 -25.97 -48.49 15.22
CA GLU A 66 -26.20 -49.18 13.95
C GLU A 66 -25.10 -50.22 13.67
N LEU A 67 -23.84 -49.94 14.01
CA LEU A 67 -22.77 -50.93 13.95
C LEU A 67 -23.07 -52.14 14.84
N VAL A 68 -23.55 -51.89 16.08
CA VAL A 68 -23.98 -52.98 16.97
C VAL A 68 -25.09 -53.78 16.29
N ARG A 69 -26.14 -53.13 15.77
CA ARG A 69 -27.24 -53.81 15.08
C ARG A 69 -26.78 -54.69 13.93
N LEU A 70 -25.86 -54.21 13.09
CA LEU A 70 -25.34 -54.96 11.95
C LEU A 70 -24.55 -56.20 12.40
N VAL A 71 -23.74 -56.08 13.45
CA VAL A 71 -23.03 -57.23 14.05
C VAL A 71 -24.02 -58.25 14.61
N LEU A 72 -25.00 -57.80 15.40
CA LEU A 72 -26.03 -58.69 15.97
C LEU A 72 -26.85 -59.38 14.88
N LEU A 73 -27.20 -58.68 13.81
CA LEU A 73 -27.92 -59.25 12.67
C LEU A 73 -27.09 -60.35 11.98
N LYS A 74 -25.78 -60.14 11.81
CA LYS A 74 -24.89 -61.14 11.22
C LYS A 74 -24.72 -62.35 12.12
N MET A 75 -24.53 -62.14 13.43
CA MET A 75 -24.43 -63.22 14.41
C MET A 75 -25.72 -64.04 14.50
N ALA A 76 -26.89 -63.39 14.48
CA ALA A 76 -28.19 -64.07 14.42
C ALA A 76 -28.34 -64.86 13.12
N LYS A 77 -27.94 -64.31 11.96
CA LYS A 77 -27.95 -65.05 10.68
C LYS A 77 -27.08 -66.31 10.72
N ALA A 78 -25.99 -66.28 11.47
CA ALA A 78 -25.09 -67.43 11.67
C ALA A 78 -25.54 -68.40 12.78
N GLY A 79 -26.69 -68.16 13.42
CA GLY A 79 -27.19 -68.98 14.52
C GLY A 79 -26.45 -68.80 15.86
N LEU A 80 -25.56 -67.80 15.97
CA LEU A 80 -24.74 -67.54 17.14
C LEU A 80 -25.47 -66.77 18.25
N LEU A 81 -26.59 -66.10 17.90
CA LEU A 81 -27.45 -65.39 18.83
C LEU A 81 -28.91 -65.76 18.59
N PHE A 82 -29.70 -65.69 19.66
CA PHE A 82 -31.18 -65.79 19.63
C PHE A 82 -31.71 -67.08 18.96
N GLY A 83 -30.92 -68.15 18.96
CA GLY A 83 -31.25 -69.40 18.26
C GLY A 83 -31.49 -69.22 16.75
N GLY A 84 -30.89 -68.19 16.13
CA GLY A 84 -31.07 -67.86 14.72
C GLY A 84 -32.31 -67.00 14.39
N LYS A 85 -33.14 -66.66 15.39
CA LYS A 85 -34.33 -65.82 15.21
C LYS A 85 -33.93 -64.38 14.86
N LYS A 86 -34.66 -63.77 13.93
CA LYS A 86 -34.51 -62.36 13.51
C LYS A 86 -35.87 -61.67 13.59
N SER A 87 -36.05 -60.77 14.54
CA SER A 87 -37.27 -59.96 14.61
C SER A 87 -37.30 -58.93 13.48
N SER A 88 -38.50 -58.48 13.11
CA SER A 88 -38.68 -57.38 12.14
C SER A 88 -38.02 -56.08 12.63
N THR A 89 -38.01 -55.85 13.94
CA THR A 89 -37.35 -54.70 14.57
C THR A 89 -35.83 -54.77 14.46
N LEU A 90 -35.20 -55.95 14.67
CA LEU A 90 -33.75 -56.11 14.50
C LEU A 90 -33.30 -55.89 13.05
N LEU A 91 -34.15 -56.23 12.07
CA LEU A 91 -33.89 -55.99 10.65
C LEU A 91 -33.96 -54.50 10.27
N THR A 92 -34.64 -53.69 11.06
CA THR A 92 -34.90 -52.27 10.76
C THR A 92 -33.72 -51.40 11.21
N LYS A 93 -33.15 -50.64 10.27
CA LYS A 93 -32.06 -49.67 10.52
C LYS A 93 -32.43 -48.68 11.63
N GLY A 94 -31.48 -48.37 12.51
CA GLY A 94 -31.62 -47.35 13.55
C GLY A 94 -32.43 -47.76 14.78
N LYS A 95 -32.88 -49.02 14.88
CA LYS A 95 -33.60 -49.53 16.07
C LYS A 95 -32.70 -49.79 17.27
N ILE A 96 -31.39 -49.87 17.07
CA ILE A 96 -30.41 -49.82 18.15
C ILE A 96 -29.70 -48.48 18.06
N GLU A 97 -29.91 -47.64 19.06
CA GLU A 97 -29.32 -46.32 19.17
C GLU A 97 -28.14 -46.33 20.15
N THR A 98 -27.30 -45.30 20.09
CA THR A 98 -26.16 -45.15 21.01
C THR A 98 -26.57 -45.05 22.48
N ARG A 99 -27.78 -44.56 22.79
CA ARG A 99 -28.32 -44.61 24.16
C ARG A 99 -28.51 -46.05 24.65
N HIS A 100 -28.90 -46.97 23.77
CA HIS A 100 -29.05 -48.39 24.11
C HIS A 100 -27.67 -48.98 24.43
N VAL A 101 -26.66 -48.69 23.60
CA VAL A 101 -25.26 -49.10 23.85
C VAL A 101 -24.78 -48.60 25.22
N ALA A 102 -25.03 -47.33 25.56
CA ALA A 102 -24.67 -46.76 26.85
C ALA A 102 -25.39 -47.43 28.03
N LEU A 103 -26.67 -47.78 27.89
CA LEU A 103 -27.45 -48.49 28.92
C LEU A 103 -26.95 -49.93 29.12
N MET A 104 -26.66 -50.65 28.04
CA MET A 104 -26.12 -52.01 28.07
C MET A 104 -24.74 -52.07 28.75
N GLU A 105 -23.95 -51.00 28.67
CA GLU A 105 -22.62 -50.90 29.29
C GLU A 105 -22.60 -50.29 30.71
N LYS A 106 -23.76 -50.09 31.33
CA LYS A 106 -23.82 -49.68 32.75
C LYS A 106 -23.24 -50.78 33.65
N TYR A 107 -22.51 -50.36 34.68
CA TYR A 107 -21.76 -51.28 35.55
C TYR A 107 -22.63 -52.27 36.32
N LYS A 108 -23.76 -51.84 36.90
CA LYS A 108 -24.65 -52.71 37.70
C LYS A 108 -25.85 -53.24 36.93
N GLU A 109 -26.45 -52.38 36.10
CA GLU A 109 -27.72 -52.66 35.41
C GLU A 109 -27.52 -53.17 33.98
N GLY A 110 -26.27 -53.26 33.50
CA GLY A 110 -25.99 -53.48 32.08
C GLY A 110 -26.67 -54.72 31.49
N LEU A 111 -26.57 -55.88 32.16
CA LEU A 111 -27.20 -57.12 31.68
C LEU A 111 -28.73 -57.08 31.75
N ALA A 112 -29.30 -56.43 32.77
CA ALA A 112 -30.75 -56.25 32.89
C ALA A 112 -31.28 -55.34 31.78
N ASN A 113 -30.60 -54.21 31.54
CA ASN A 113 -30.93 -53.30 30.44
C ASN A 113 -30.78 -53.99 29.08
N THR A 114 -29.73 -54.80 28.90
CA THR A 114 -29.55 -55.57 27.65
C THR A 114 -30.72 -56.51 27.43
N ARG A 115 -31.17 -57.23 28.46
CA ARG A 115 -32.34 -58.11 28.37
C ARG A 115 -33.60 -57.33 27.97
N GLU A 116 -33.89 -56.24 28.67
CA GLU A 116 -35.06 -55.38 28.40
C GLU A 116 -35.04 -54.85 26.97
N ILE A 117 -33.93 -54.25 26.54
CA ILE A 117 -33.80 -53.69 25.19
C ILE A 117 -33.94 -54.78 24.11
N LEU A 118 -33.36 -55.97 24.31
CA LEU A 118 -33.49 -57.07 23.35
C LEU A 118 -34.94 -57.61 23.31
N THR A 119 -35.63 -57.65 24.45
CA THR A 119 -37.05 -58.00 24.52
C THR A 119 -37.92 -56.97 23.81
N ASP A 120 -37.65 -55.68 23.96
CA ASP A 120 -38.33 -54.59 23.24
C ASP A 120 -38.11 -54.66 21.71
N LEU A 121 -36.98 -55.23 21.29
CA LEU A 121 -36.73 -55.56 19.88
C LEU A 121 -37.53 -56.78 19.40
N GLY A 122 -38.37 -57.40 20.23
CA GLY A 122 -39.17 -58.57 19.89
C GLY A 122 -38.37 -59.87 19.86
N LEU A 123 -37.31 -59.97 20.67
CA LEU A 123 -36.49 -61.17 20.84
C LEU A 123 -36.74 -61.81 22.21
N GLU A 124 -36.41 -63.10 22.34
CA GLU A 124 -36.44 -63.85 23.60
C GLU A 124 -35.00 -64.19 24.01
N PRO A 125 -34.23 -63.22 24.57
CA PRO A 125 -32.80 -63.40 24.80
C PRO A 125 -32.52 -64.35 25.96
N SER A 126 -31.61 -65.30 25.76
CA SER A 126 -30.99 -66.05 26.85
C SER A 126 -30.03 -65.17 27.67
N GLU A 127 -29.58 -65.66 28.82
CA GLU A 127 -28.52 -64.98 29.58
C GLU A 127 -27.21 -64.88 28.78
N ALA A 128 -26.86 -65.95 28.05
CA ALA A 128 -25.70 -65.98 27.17
C ALA A 128 -25.80 -64.93 26.05
N ASP A 129 -26.99 -64.75 25.45
CA ASP A 129 -27.22 -63.70 24.44
C ASP A 129 -26.99 -62.30 25.03
N CYS A 130 -27.46 -62.05 26.25
CA CYS A 130 -27.29 -60.75 26.92
C CYS A 130 -25.81 -60.44 27.18
N ILE A 131 -25.04 -61.44 27.62
CA ILE A 131 -23.58 -61.30 27.84
C ILE A 131 -22.87 -61.04 26.50
N ALA A 132 -23.20 -61.81 25.46
CA ALA A 132 -22.59 -61.65 24.14
C ALA A 132 -22.89 -60.27 23.53
N VAL A 133 -24.14 -59.81 23.60
CA VAL A 133 -24.55 -58.48 23.10
C VAL A 133 -23.84 -57.35 23.87
N GLN A 134 -23.76 -57.45 25.20
CA GLN A 134 -23.02 -56.48 26.00
C GLN A 134 -21.52 -56.45 25.63
N HIS A 135 -20.94 -57.61 25.30
CA HIS A 135 -19.55 -57.70 24.85
C HIS A 135 -19.36 -57.05 23.48
N VAL A 136 -20.29 -57.26 22.53
CA VAL A 136 -20.31 -56.57 21.23
C VAL A 136 -20.35 -55.05 21.40
N CYS A 137 -21.25 -54.55 22.25
CA CYS A 137 -21.33 -53.13 22.60
C CYS A 137 -19.97 -52.61 23.11
N THR A 138 -19.38 -53.33 24.06
CA THR A 138 -18.07 -52.99 24.64
C THR A 138 -16.96 -52.90 23.60
N ILE A 139 -16.89 -53.86 22.67
CA ILE A 139 -15.88 -53.87 21.60
C ILE A 139 -16.06 -52.64 20.70
N ILE A 140 -17.29 -52.37 20.24
CA ILE A 140 -17.57 -51.29 19.30
C ILE A 140 -17.33 -49.93 19.94
N SER A 141 -17.82 -49.70 21.16
CA SER A 141 -17.62 -48.43 21.87
C SER A 141 -16.15 -48.23 22.27
N PHE A 142 -15.42 -49.30 22.60
CA PHE A 142 -14.00 -49.21 22.91
C PHE A 142 -13.13 -48.99 21.67
N ARG A 143 -13.47 -49.60 20.53
CA ARG A 143 -12.85 -49.31 19.24
C ARG A 143 -12.99 -47.83 18.90
N SER A 144 -14.20 -47.29 19.03
CA SER A 144 -14.45 -45.86 18.84
C SER A 144 -13.57 -44.99 19.76
N ALA A 145 -13.52 -45.29 21.06
CA ALA A 145 -12.67 -44.55 21.99
C ALA A 145 -11.16 -44.64 21.65
N ASN A 146 -10.69 -45.79 21.16
CA ASN A 146 -9.30 -45.99 20.76
C ASN A 146 -8.94 -45.20 19.49
N LEU A 147 -9.82 -45.21 18.49
CA LEU A 147 -9.63 -44.46 17.24
C LEU A 147 -9.64 -42.94 17.51
N CYS A 148 -10.61 -42.44 18.28
CA CYS A 148 -10.62 -41.06 18.76
C CYS A 148 -9.34 -40.69 19.52
N ALA A 149 -8.84 -41.60 20.38
CA ALA A 149 -7.61 -41.38 21.12
C ALA A 149 -6.38 -41.27 20.21
N ALA A 150 -6.30 -42.11 19.18
CA ALA A 150 -5.20 -42.11 18.22
C ALA A 150 -5.17 -40.81 17.40
N ALA A 151 -6.32 -40.37 16.89
CA ALA A 151 -6.41 -39.09 16.17
C ALA A 151 -6.06 -37.89 17.06
N LEU A 152 -6.56 -37.87 18.31
CA LEU A 152 -6.21 -36.81 19.26
C LEU A 152 -4.73 -36.85 19.66
N ALA A 153 -4.13 -38.03 19.79
CA ALA A 153 -2.71 -38.20 20.07
C ALA A 153 -1.82 -37.59 18.97
N ALA A 154 -2.22 -37.68 17.70
CA ALA A 154 -1.53 -37.03 16.59
C ALA A 154 -1.55 -35.49 16.76
N ILE A 155 -2.70 -34.90 17.06
CA ILE A 155 -2.84 -33.45 17.30
C ILE A 155 -1.99 -33.00 18.51
N LEU A 156 -2.00 -33.77 19.60
CA LEU A 156 -1.21 -33.43 20.80
C LEU A 156 0.30 -33.52 20.54
N THR A 157 0.72 -34.50 19.75
CA THR A 157 2.12 -34.66 19.31
C THR A 157 2.54 -33.47 18.46
N ARG A 158 1.71 -33.08 17.48
CA ARG A 158 1.93 -31.89 16.64
C ARG A 158 2.04 -30.61 17.48
N LEU A 159 1.13 -30.39 18.43
CA LEU A 159 1.16 -29.23 19.32
C LEU A 159 2.42 -29.16 20.19
N ARG A 160 2.93 -30.32 20.63
CA ARG A 160 4.18 -30.40 21.39
C ARG A 160 5.37 -30.02 20.52
N GLU A 161 5.43 -30.57 19.30
CA GLU A 161 6.49 -30.35 18.33
C GLU A 161 6.56 -28.90 17.85
N ASN A 162 5.41 -28.30 17.51
CA ASN A 162 5.32 -26.89 17.12
C ASN A 162 5.85 -25.97 18.23
N LYS A 163 5.54 -26.28 19.50
CA LYS A 163 6.05 -25.53 20.65
C LYS A 163 7.50 -25.89 21.03
N LYS A 164 8.12 -26.86 20.35
CA LYS A 164 9.46 -27.38 20.62
C LYS A 164 9.65 -27.79 22.09
N LEU A 165 8.63 -28.39 22.70
CA LEU A 165 8.63 -28.77 24.11
C LEU A 165 8.97 -30.25 24.30
N ALA A 166 9.78 -30.58 25.30
CA ALA A 166 10.00 -31.97 25.70
C ALA A 166 8.72 -32.61 26.28
N ARG A 167 7.92 -31.83 27.03
CA ARG A 167 6.66 -32.25 27.64
C ARG A 167 5.60 -31.17 27.44
N LEU A 168 4.41 -31.56 26.99
CA LEU A 168 3.31 -30.63 26.71
C LEU A 168 2.29 -30.67 27.85
N ARG A 169 1.98 -29.54 28.45
CA ARG A 169 0.78 -29.38 29.30
C ARG A 169 -0.31 -28.69 28.51
N THR A 170 -1.49 -29.30 28.41
CA THR A 170 -2.61 -28.73 27.65
C THR A 170 -3.98 -29.15 28.19
N THR A 171 -5.01 -28.40 27.80
CA THR A 171 -6.41 -28.72 28.10
C THR A 171 -7.16 -28.99 26.81
N VAL A 172 -7.94 -30.06 26.77
CA VAL A 172 -8.83 -30.42 25.66
C VAL A 172 -10.26 -30.14 26.11
N GLY A 173 -10.91 -29.19 25.46
CA GLY A 173 -12.35 -28.97 25.60
C GLY A 173 -13.10 -30.10 24.88
N VAL A 174 -14.07 -30.70 25.56
CA VAL A 174 -14.84 -31.83 25.03
C VAL A 174 -16.33 -31.54 25.14
N ASP A 175 -17.07 -31.90 24.11
CA ASP A 175 -18.53 -31.99 24.10
C ASP A 175 -18.96 -33.19 23.24
N GLY A 176 -20.24 -33.56 23.28
CA GLY A 176 -20.83 -34.62 22.48
C GLY A 176 -21.62 -35.61 23.33
N THR A 177 -22.78 -36.02 22.81
CA THR A 177 -23.72 -36.89 23.51
C THR A 177 -23.07 -38.21 23.94
N LEU A 178 -22.34 -38.88 23.05
CA LEU A 178 -21.65 -40.15 23.36
C LEU A 178 -20.69 -40.01 24.55
N TYR A 179 -19.87 -38.95 24.56
CA TYR A 179 -18.94 -38.70 25.65
C TYR A 179 -19.66 -38.37 26.97
N LYS A 180 -20.79 -37.65 26.90
CA LYS A 180 -21.59 -37.25 28.07
C LYS A 180 -22.36 -38.41 28.70
N ILE A 181 -23.01 -39.26 27.90
CA ILE A 181 -23.97 -40.26 28.41
C ILE A 181 -23.36 -41.65 28.63
N HIS A 182 -22.27 -42.00 27.93
CA HIS A 182 -21.75 -43.35 27.95
C HIS A 182 -20.86 -43.59 29.19
N PRO A 183 -21.21 -44.57 30.06
CA PRO A 183 -20.61 -44.68 31.40
C PRO A 183 -19.11 -44.99 31.41
N GLN A 184 -18.61 -45.66 30.37
CA GLN A 184 -17.20 -46.06 30.27
C GLN A 184 -16.38 -45.26 29.26
N TYR A 185 -17.02 -44.47 28.38
CA TYR A 185 -16.35 -43.93 27.18
C TYR A 185 -15.28 -42.88 27.53
N PRO A 186 -15.56 -41.86 28.39
CA PRO A 186 -14.53 -40.89 28.79
C PRO A 186 -13.31 -41.54 29.44
N LYS A 187 -13.54 -42.49 30.36
CA LYS A 187 -12.47 -43.19 31.07
C LYS A 187 -11.57 -43.98 30.13
N ARG A 188 -12.15 -44.69 29.16
CA ARG A 188 -11.44 -45.44 28.12
C ARG A 188 -10.62 -44.51 27.24
N LEU A 189 -11.26 -43.47 26.68
CA LEU A 189 -10.62 -42.46 25.84
C LEU A 189 -9.42 -41.83 26.56
N HIS A 190 -9.61 -41.33 27.79
CA HIS A 190 -8.53 -40.67 28.54
C HIS A 190 -7.35 -41.59 28.82
N LYS A 191 -7.63 -42.85 29.20
CA LYS A 191 -6.58 -43.83 29.48
C LYS A 191 -5.74 -44.10 28.23
N VAL A 192 -6.38 -44.24 27.08
CA VAL A 192 -5.70 -44.54 25.82
C VAL A 192 -4.91 -43.34 25.34
N VAL A 193 -5.47 -42.13 25.39
CA VAL A 193 -4.74 -40.89 25.05
C VAL A 193 -3.46 -40.78 25.89
N ARG A 194 -3.57 -40.89 27.23
CA ARG A 194 -2.39 -40.79 28.12
C ARG A 194 -1.34 -41.86 27.85
N ARG A 195 -1.75 -43.06 27.41
CA ARG A 195 -0.83 -44.13 27.02
C ARG A 195 -0.13 -43.84 25.68
N LEU A 196 -0.85 -43.30 24.70
CA LEU A 196 -0.30 -42.99 23.37
C LEU A 196 0.63 -41.77 23.39
N VAL A 197 0.37 -40.79 24.26
CA VAL A 197 1.19 -39.59 24.40
C VAL A 197 1.66 -39.39 25.85
N PRO A 198 2.61 -40.21 26.34
CA PRO A 198 3.07 -40.16 27.73
C PRO A 198 3.77 -38.84 28.10
N ASN A 199 4.27 -38.11 27.10
CA ASN A 199 4.93 -36.81 27.26
C ASN A 199 3.92 -35.64 27.22
N CYS A 200 2.61 -35.92 27.28
CA CYS A 200 1.56 -34.90 27.27
C CYS A 200 0.70 -34.98 28.54
N ASP A 201 0.77 -33.96 29.38
CA ASP A 201 -0.12 -33.78 30.53
C ASP A 201 -1.44 -33.15 30.06
N VAL A 202 -2.42 -34.01 29.78
CA VAL A 202 -3.72 -33.61 29.21
C VAL A 202 -4.81 -33.54 30.29
N ARG A 203 -5.38 -32.34 30.46
CA ARG A 203 -6.63 -32.13 31.20
C ARG A 203 -7.82 -32.16 30.22
N PHE A 204 -8.83 -32.98 30.48
CA PHE A 204 -10.08 -32.94 29.72
C PHE A 204 -11.10 -32.08 30.46
N LEU A 205 -11.70 -31.11 29.77
CA LEU A 205 -12.68 -30.20 30.32
C LEU A 205 -13.99 -30.32 29.54
N LEU A 206 -15.06 -30.73 30.20
CA LEU A 206 -16.38 -30.87 29.60
C LEU A 206 -17.01 -29.47 29.40
N SER A 207 -17.55 -29.19 28.22
CA SER A 207 -18.37 -28.01 27.99
C SER A 207 -19.82 -28.27 28.43
N GLU A 208 -20.20 -27.71 29.57
CA GLU A 208 -21.56 -27.84 30.12
C GLU A 208 -22.59 -27.08 29.29
N SER A 209 -22.21 -25.93 28.75
CA SER A 209 -23.10 -25.01 28.01
C SER A 209 -23.04 -25.18 26.49
N GLY A 210 -22.36 -26.22 26.00
CA GLY A 210 -22.16 -26.45 24.58
C GLY A 210 -21.19 -25.46 23.92
N SER A 211 -21.40 -25.17 22.63
CA SER A 211 -20.56 -24.28 21.83
C SER A 211 -20.93 -22.78 21.93
N THR A 212 -22.09 -22.46 22.49
CA THR A 212 -22.68 -21.10 22.45
C THR A 212 -21.83 -20.05 23.17
N LYS A 213 -21.26 -20.38 24.33
CA LYS A 213 -20.33 -19.49 25.05
C LYS A 213 -19.08 -19.19 24.22
N GLY A 214 -18.52 -20.20 23.56
CA GLY A 214 -17.35 -20.04 22.69
C GLY A 214 -17.67 -19.16 21.48
N ALA A 215 -18.82 -19.40 20.83
CA ALA A 215 -19.30 -18.60 19.72
C ALA A 215 -19.47 -17.12 20.12
N ALA A 216 -20.10 -16.84 21.27
CA ALA A 216 -20.27 -15.46 21.77
C ALA A 216 -18.93 -14.74 21.99
N MET A 217 -17.90 -15.44 22.49
CA MET A 217 -16.56 -14.84 22.67
C MET A 217 -15.89 -14.51 21.33
N VAL A 218 -16.02 -15.39 20.33
CA VAL A 218 -15.53 -15.11 18.96
C VAL A 218 -16.28 -13.92 18.36
N THR A 219 -17.60 -13.87 18.49
CA THR A 219 -18.42 -12.74 18.03
C THR A 219 -18.02 -11.43 18.70
N ALA A 220 -17.72 -11.43 20.00
CA ALA A 220 -17.26 -10.23 20.71
C ALA A 220 -15.94 -9.69 20.14
N VAL A 221 -14.97 -10.55 19.85
CA VAL A 221 -13.70 -10.16 19.23
C VAL A 221 -13.93 -9.67 17.79
N ALA A 222 -14.70 -10.40 16.99
CA ALA A 222 -15.02 -10.01 15.62
C ALA A 222 -15.74 -8.64 15.55
N SER A 223 -16.67 -8.39 16.48
CA SER A 223 -17.36 -7.10 16.59
C SER A 223 -16.40 -5.96 16.93
N ARG A 224 -15.44 -6.19 17.83
CA ARG A 224 -14.40 -5.21 18.15
C ARG A 224 -13.50 -4.91 16.94
N VAL A 225 -13.02 -5.93 16.25
CA VAL A 225 -12.18 -5.76 15.04
C VAL A 225 -12.95 -5.01 13.94
N GLN A 226 -14.23 -5.34 13.74
CA GLN A 226 -15.09 -4.62 12.79
C GLN A 226 -15.28 -3.14 13.19
N ALA A 227 -15.42 -2.85 14.48
CA ALA A 227 -15.53 -1.48 14.97
C ALA A 227 -14.22 -0.69 14.76
N GLN A 228 -13.07 -1.31 15.04
CA GLN A 228 -11.75 -0.73 14.76
C GLN A 228 -11.57 -0.46 13.27
N ARG A 229 -11.94 -1.41 12.41
CA ARG A 229 -11.88 -1.22 10.96
C ARG A 229 -12.72 -0.04 10.49
N LYS A 230 -13.95 0.11 11.01
CA LYS A 230 -14.81 1.27 10.73
C LYS A 230 -14.17 2.60 11.15
N GLN A 231 -13.36 2.63 12.21
CA GLN A 231 -12.64 3.84 12.62
C GLN A 231 -11.52 4.18 11.64
N ILE A 232 -10.74 3.19 11.22
CA ILE A 232 -9.70 3.36 10.18
C ILE A 232 -10.34 3.86 8.88
N ASP A 233 -11.42 3.22 8.42
CA ASP A 233 -12.11 3.60 7.19
C ASP A 233 -12.66 5.04 7.24
N ARG A 234 -13.10 5.52 8.42
CA ARG A 234 -13.50 6.92 8.61
C ARG A 234 -12.35 7.88 8.44
N VAL A 235 -11.19 7.58 9.02
CA VAL A 235 -9.97 8.40 8.84
C VAL A 235 -9.58 8.45 7.37
N LEU A 236 -9.52 7.30 6.70
CA LEU A 236 -9.16 7.22 5.27
C LEU A 236 -10.20 7.89 4.37
N SER A 237 -11.47 7.92 4.76
CA SER A 237 -12.53 8.58 3.99
C SER A 237 -12.33 10.09 3.84
N LEU A 238 -11.63 10.74 4.79
CA LEU A 238 -11.29 12.16 4.72
C LEU A 238 -10.37 12.51 3.55
N LEU A 239 -9.61 11.53 3.05
CA LEU A 239 -8.69 11.69 1.93
C LEU A 239 -9.34 11.40 0.57
N ARG A 240 -10.56 10.85 0.55
CA ARG A 240 -11.24 10.47 -0.69
C ARG A 240 -11.90 11.71 -1.30
N LEU A 241 -11.48 12.05 -2.52
CA LEU A 241 -12.10 13.11 -3.31
C LEU A 241 -13.18 12.53 -4.22
N THR A 242 -14.37 13.12 -4.18
CA THR A 242 -15.43 12.80 -5.14
C THR A 242 -15.16 13.45 -6.50
N PRO A 243 -15.74 12.93 -7.60
CA PRO A 243 -15.64 13.57 -8.91
C PRO A 243 -16.06 15.05 -8.89
N GLU A 244 -17.10 15.40 -8.13
CA GLU A 244 -17.58 16.78 -8.00
C GLU A 244 -16.58 17.67 -7.25
N GLN A 245 -15.87 17.13 -6.25
CA GLN A 245 -14.78 17.85 -5.59
C GLN A 245 -13.63 18.13 -6.57
N LEU A 246 -13.25 17.14 -7.38
CA LEU A 246 -12.18 17.30 -8.37
C LEU A 246 -12.53 18.34 -9.45
N VAL A 247 -13.78 18.34 -9.94
CA VAL A 247 -14.27 19.39 -10.84
C VAL A 247 -14.18 20.78 -10.19
N ARG A 248 -14.59 20.92 -8.92
CA ARG A 248 -14.46 22.20 -8.20
C ARG A 248 -13.00 22.64 -8.05
N VAL A 249 -12.08 21.71 -7.78
CA VAL A 249 -10.64 22.01 -7.71
C VAL A 249 -10.13 22.51 -9.06
N ARG A 250 -10.48 21.83 -10.16
CA ARG A 250 -10.14 22.25 -11.52
C ARG A 250 -10.66 23.67 -11.80
N ASP A 251 -11.91 23.95 -11.49
CA ASP A 251 -12.56 25.23 -11.79
C ASP A 251 -11.96 26.38 -10.94
N LYS A 252 -11.67 26.11 -9.66
CA LYS A 252 -10.97 27.06 -8.78
C LYS A 252 -9.54 27.33 -9.27
N MET A 253 -8.81 26.29 -9.69
CA MET A 253 -7.48 26.46 -10.30
C MET A 253 -7.57 27.32 -11.57
N ARG A 254 -8.52 27.02 -12.47
CA ARG A 254 -8.76 27.79 -13.71
C ARG A 254 -8.97 29.28 -13.42
N ALA A 255 -9.70 29.61 -12.35
CA ALA A 255 -9.94 30.99 -11.93
C ALA A 255 -8.68 31.66 -11.35
N GLU A 256 -7.91 30.96 -10.51
CA GLU A 256 -6.66 31.49 -9.95
C GLU A 256 -5.59 31.73 -11.03
N LEU A 257 -5.54 30.91 -12.09
CA LEU A 257 -4.68 31.16 -13.26
C LEU A 257 -5.01 32.50 -13.93
N GLU A 258 -6.29 32.82 -14.14
CA GLU A 258 -6.70 34.14 -14.67
C GLU A 258 -6.37 35.27 -13.70
N TYR A 259 -6.59 35.02 -12.41
CA TYR A 259 -6.35 36.00 -11.36
C TYR A 259 -4.86 36.37 -11.25
N GLY A 260 -3.95 35.42 -11.49
CA GLY A 260 -2.50 35.66 -11.53
C GLY A 260 -2.01 36.36 -12.79
N LEU A 261 -2.70 36.23 -13.93
CA LEU A 261 -2.31 36.84 -15.20
C LEU A 261 -2.70 38.32 -15.33
N LYS A 262 -3.76 38.73 -14.63
CA LYS A 262 -4.30 40.10 -14.68
C LYS A 262 -3.51 41.06 -13.80
N LYS A 263 -3.24 42.26 -14.33
CA LYS A 263 -2.38 43.26 -13.68
C LYS A 263 -2.94 43.73 -12.34
N ASP A 264 -4.25 43.95 -12.28
CA ASP A 264 -4.93 44.49 -11.08
C ASP A 264 -5.00 43.48 -9.93
N THR A 265 -5.05 42.19 -10.24
CA THR A 265 -5.23 41.12 -9.26
C THR A 265 -3.94 40.37 -8.90
N HIS A 266 -2.93 40.42 -9.78
CA HIS A 266 -1.65 39.74 -9.60
C HIS A 266 -0.96 39.98 -8.23
N PRO A 267 -0.94 41.19 -7.65
CA PRO A 267 -0.31 41.41 -6.33
C PRO A 267 -0.93 40.56 -5.21
N GLN A 268 -2.22 40.22 -5.31
CA GLN A 268 -2.96 39.43 -4.32
C GLN A 268 -3.06 37.94 -4.71
N ALA A 269 -2.72 37.59 -5.95
CA ALA A 269 -2.82 36.23 -6.46
C ALA A 269 -1.91 35.27 -5.70
N THR A 270 -2.42 34.06 -5.43
CA THR A 270 -1.63 33.01 -4.78
C THR A 270 -0.94 32.10 -5.79
N VAL A 271 -1.59 31.84 -6.92
CA VAL A 271 -0.97 31.30 -8.12
C VAL A 271 -0.38 32.48 -8.91
N LYS A 272 0.95 32.58 -8.94
CA LYS A 272 1.63 33.83 -9.33
C LYS A 272 1.67 34.07 -10.83
N MET A 273 1.65 33.03 -11.67
CA MET A 273 1.66 33.19 -13.13
C MET A 273 2.83 34.05 -13.63
N LEU A 274 4.05 33.72 -13.20
CA LEU A 274 5.26 34.48 -13.42
C LEU A 274 5.72 34.39 -14.90
N PRO A 275 5.92 35.54 -15.58
CA PRO A 275 6.53 35.59 -16.91
C PRO A 275 7.97 35.08 -16.90
N THR A 276 8.31 34.19 -17.83
CA THR A 276 9.66 33.57 -17.90
C THR A 276 10.57 34.20 -18.97
N TYR A 277 10.01 35.05 -19.83
CA TYR A 277 10.68 35.60 -21.02
C TYR A 277 11.16 34.55 -22.04
N VAL A 278 10.70 33.29 -21.92
CA VAL A 278 10.89 32.26 -22.94
C VAL A 278 9.75 32.35 -23.95
N CYS A 279 9.99 33.04 -25.06
CA CYS A 279 8.98 33.29 -26.10
C CYS A 279 9.06 32.36 -27.31
N GLY A 280 10.02 31.43 -27.34
CA GLY A 280 10.26 30.53 -28.47
C GLY A 280 10.55 29.11 -28.04
N MET A 281 9.95 28.16 -28.75
CA MET A 281 10.22 26.72 -28.58
C MET A 281 11.46 26.30 -29.36
N PRO A 282 12.07 25.15 -29.06
CA PRO A 282 13.14 24.60 -29.89
C PRO A 282 12.60 24.29 -31.29
N ASP A 283 13.29 24.75 -32.34
CA ASP A 283 12.89 24.55 -33.74
C ASP A 283 13.83 23.59 -34.50
N GLY A 284 14.89 23.12 -33.86
CA GLY A 284 15.88 22.21 -34.41
C GLY A 284 17.08 22.91 -35.07
N THR A 285 17.09 24.24 -35.12
CA THR A 285 18.23 25.04 -35.59
C THR A 285 19.28 25.29 -34.51
N GLU A 286 18.98 24.95 -33.26
CA GLU A 286 19.88 25.13 -32.12
C GLU A 286 21.20 24.38 -32.35
N LYS A 287 22.33 25.04 -32.08
CA LYS A 287 23.67 24.46 -32.18
C LYS A 287 24.63 25.17 -31.24
N GLY A 288 25.57 24.43 -30.66
CA GLY A 288 26.62 25.00 -29.81
C GLY A 288 27.01 24.12 -28.63
N LYS A 289 27.85 24.69 -27.76
CA LYS A 289 28.21 24.13 -26.46
C LYS A 289 27.69 25.08 -25.40
N PHE A 290 26.95 24.55 -24.43
CA PHE A 290 26.30 25.32 -23.38
C PHE A 290 26.62 24.70 -22.04
N LEU A 291 26.81 25.54 -21.04
CA LEU A 291 26.75 25.11 -19.65
C LEU A 291 25.31 25.22 -19.16
N ALA A 292 24.91 24.30 -18.30
CA ALA A 292 23.66 24.42 -17.56
C ALA A 292 23.90 24.13 -16.08
N LEU A 293 23.25 24.90 -15.23
CA LEU A 293 23.20 24.67 -13.79
C LEU A 293 21.80 24.19 -13.43
N ASP A 294 21.69 23.24 -12.51
CA ASP A 294 20.40 22.72 -12.05
C ASP A 294 20.36 22.73 -10.52
N LEU A 295 19.69 23.75 -9.97
CA LEU A 295 19.54 23.99 -8.54
C LEU A 295 18.06 24.02 -8.16
N GLY A 296 17.62 22.97 -7.47
CA GLY A 296 16.24 22.89 -6.97
C GLY A 296 16.01 21.98 -5.76
N GLY A 297 17.03 21.22 -5.35
CA GLY A 297 17.00 20.31 -4.21
C GLY A 297 18.41 20.14 -3.62
N THR A 298 18.64 19.06 -2.87
CA THR A 298 19.95 18.78 -2.23
C THR A 298 21.05 18.39 -3.22
N ASN A 299 20.66 17.95 -4.43
CA ASN A 299 21.57 17.57 -5.50
C ASN A 299 21.66 18.69 -6.53
N PHE A 300 22.72 19.47 -6.46
CA PHE A 300 23.07 20.45 -7.48
C PHE A 300 23.76 19.77 -8.66
N ARG A 301 23.44 20.16 -9.90
CA ARG A 301 24.12 19.60 -11.07
C ARG A 301 24.74 20.71 -11.91
N VAL A 302 25.96 20.45 -12.37
CA VAL A 302 26.60 21.24 -13.42
C VAL A 302 26.67 20.36 -14.67
N LEU A 303 26.22 20.89 -15.80
CA LEU A 303 26.11 20.17 -17.05
C LEU A 303 26.86 20.90 -18.17
N LEU A 304 27.45 20.12 -19.07
CA LEU A 304 27.89 20.55 -20.40
C LEU A 304 27.00 19.88 -21.43
N VAL A 305 26.26 20.70 -22.18
CA VAL A 305 25.36 20.24 -23.24
C VAL A 305 25.95 20.65 -24.60
N LYS A 306 26.19 19.66 -25.46
CA LYS A 306 26.66 19.86 -26.83
C LYS A 306 25.52 19.56 -27.78
N ILE A 307 24.99 20.60 -28.41
CA ILE A 307 23.90 20.51 -29.37
C ILE A 307 24.51 20.62 -30.78
N ARG A 308 24.33 19.59 -31.60
CA ARG A 308 24.61 19.68 -33.04
C ARG A 308 23.27 19.90 -33.78
N SER A 309 23.34 20.48 -34.97
CA SER A 309 22.13 20.75 -35.76
C SER A 309 21.40 19.45 -36.10
N GLY A 310 20.09 19.42 -35.86
CA GLY A 310 19.20 18.27 -36.07
C GLY A 310 18.68 17.63 -34.77
N ARG A 311 17.42 17.16 -34.80
CA ARG A 311 16.60 16.71 -33.64
C ARG A 311 17.15 15.56 -32.78
N ARG A 312 18.27 14.91 -33.15
CA ARG A 312 18.80 13.72 -32.46
C ARG A 312 20.29 13.78 -32.10
N SER A 313 20.84 14.98 -31.91
CA SER A 313 22.29 15.14 -31.74
C SER A 313 22.70 16.01 -30.54
N VAL A 314 22.06 15.75 -29.40
CA VAL A 314 22.45 16.32 -28.10
C VAL A 314 23.35 15.33 -27.36
N ARG A 315 24.53 15.78 -26.91
CA ARG A 315 25.38 15.03 -25.97
C ARG A 315 25.50 15.82 -24.67
N MET A 316 25.22 15.16 -23.56
CA MET A 316 25.33 15.78 -22.23
C MET A 316 26.41 15.10 -21.40
N TYR A 317 27.06 15.92 -20.58
CA TYR A 317 27.95 15.49 -19.51
C TYR A 317 27.50 16.23 -18.26
N ASN A 318 27.38 15.56 -17.13
CA ASN A 318 27.01 16.21 -15.88
C ASN A 318 27.84 15.68 -14.72
N LYS A 319 27.87 16.46 -13.65
CA LYS A 319 28.38 16.04 -12.34
C LYS A 319 27.41 16.55 -11.28
N ILE A 320 27.10 15.66 -10.33
CA ILE A 320 26.23 15.97 -9.19
C ILE A 320 27.11 16.39 -8.01
N PHE A 321 26.71 17.46 -7.35
CA PHE A 321 27.31 18.00 -6.16
C PHE A 321 26.26 18.07 -5.05
N ALA A 322 26.63 17.62 -3.85
CA ALA A 322 25.78 17.79 -2.69
C ALA A 322 25.87 19.25 -2.20
N ILE A 323 24.74 19.79 -1.76
CA ILE A 323 24.71 21.04 -0.98
C ILE A 323 24.43 20.65 0.48
N PRO A 324 25.40 20.86 1.39
CA PRO A 324 25.19 20.61 2.81
C PRO A 324 24.03 21.44 3.38
N LEU A 325 23.36 20.92 4.40
CA LEU A 325 22.20 21.60 4.99
C LEU A 325 22.61 22.95 5.60
N GLU A 326 23.80 23.03 6.21
CA GLU A 326 24.35 24.28 6.71
C GLU A 326 24.54 25.35 5.62
N ILE A 327 24.79 24.96 4.36
CA ILE A 327 24.90 25.88 3.22
C ILE A 327 23.51 26.25 2.68
N MET A 328 22.58 25.29 2.60
CA MET A 328 21.20 25.55 2.16
C MET A 328 20.45 26.54 3.07
N GLN A 329 20.85 26.61 4.34
CA GLN A 329 20.25 27.45 5.39
C GLN A 329 21.24 28.48 5.96
N GLY A 330 22.39 28.66 5.32
CA GLY A 330 23.43 29.61 5.70
C GLY A 330 23.18 31.00 5.13
N THR A 331 24.24 31.65 4.67
CA THR A 331 24.13 32.94 3.96
C THR A 331 24.06 32.75 2.44
N GLY A 332 23.49 33.72 1.74
CA GLY A 332 23.50 33.75 0.28
C GLY A 332 24.91 33.74 -0.29
N GLU A 333 25.83 34.47 0.33
CA GLU A 333 27.25 34.47 -0.07
C GLU A 333 27.85 33.05 -0.06
N GLU A 334 27.70 32.31 1.05
CA GLU A 334 28.19 30.94 1.19
C GLU A 334 27.55 29.98 0.17
N LEU A 335 26.24 30.13 -0.09
CA LEU A 335 25.53 29.30 -1.06
C LEU A 335 26.07 29.50 -2.48
N PHE A 336 26.19 30.75 -2.92
CA PHE A 336 26.67 31.06 -4.26
C PHE A 336 28.17 30.78 -4.43
N ASP A 337 28.99 30.97 -3.38
CA ASP A 337 30.40 30.56 -3.40
C ASP A 337 30.56 29.04 -3.54
N HIS A 338 29.72 28.26 -2.86
CA HIS A 338 29.67 26.80 -3.03
C HIS A 338 29.27 26.40 -4.45
N ILE A 339 28.27 27.06 -5.04
CA ILE A 339 27.85 26.84 -6.43
C ILE A 339 29.03 27.11 -7.39
N VAL A 340 29.73 28.23 -7.22
CA VAL A 340 30.88 28.58 -8.07
C VAL A 340 32.05 27.61 -7.89
N GLN A 341 32.27 27.08 -6.68
CA GLN A 341 33.22 25.98 -6.45
C GLN A 341 32.86 24.72 -7.22
N CYS A 342 31.60 24.32 -7.20
CA CYS A 342 31.13 23.17 -7.96
C CYS A 342 31.32 23.37 -9.47
N ILE A 343 31.08 24.60 -9.97
CA ILE A 343 31.32 24.95 -11.37
C ILE A 343 32.80 24.85 -11.72
N ALA A 344 33.70 25.40 -10.89
CA ALA A 344 35.14 25.31 -11.07
C ALA A 344 35.59 23.84 -11.19
N ASP A 345 35.20 23.01 -10.23
CA ASP A 345 35.52 21.58 -10.20
C ASP A 345 35.01 20.83 -11.43
N PHE A 346 33.86 21.24 -11.98
CA PHE A 346 33.30 20.65 -13.19
C PHE A 346 34.06 21.08 -14.45
N LEU A 347 34.43 22.36 -14.56
CA LEU A 347 35.23 22.88 -15.68
C LEU A 347 36.60 22.20 -15.73
N ASP A 348 37.21 21.97 -14.57
CA ASP A 348 38.47 21.23 -14.41
C ASP A 348 38.31 19.79 -14.90
N TYR A 349 37.28 19.12 -14.39
CA TYR A 349 36.96 17.74 -14.76
C TYR A 349 36.72 17.57 -16.27
N MET A 350 36.09 18.54 -16.91
CA MET A 350 35.80 18.52 -18.35
C MET A 350 36.95 19.03 -19.23
N GLY A 351 38.04 19.53 -18.64
CA GLY A 351 39.16 20.12 -19.37
C GLY A 351 38.79 21.41 -20.10
N LEU A 352 37.93 22.25 -19.50
CA LEU A 352 37.36 23.46 -20.07
C LEU A 352 37.80 24.76 -19.37
N LYS A 353 38.89 24.72 -18.58
CA LYS A 353 39.48 25.94 -18.00
C LYS A 353 39.75 26.99 -19.08
N GLY A 354 39.28 28.22 -18.86
CA GLY A 354 39.47 29.35 -19.77
C GLY A 354 38.50 29.43 -20.96
N ALA A 355 37.56 28.48 -21.10
CA ALA A 355 36.52 28.58 -22.13
C ALA A 355 35.35 29.46 -21.64
N GLN A 356 35.08 30.56 -22.35
CA GLN A 356 33.88 31.37 -22.10
C GLN A 356 32.68 30.70 -22.77
N LEU A 357 31.86 30.01 -21.99
CA LEU A 357 30.69 29.28 -22.48
C LEU A 357 29.38 29.97 -22.05
N PRO A 358 28.37 30.02 -22.93
CA PRO A 358 27.04 30.47 -22.55
C PRO A 358 26.43 29.51 -21.54
N LEU A 359 25.83 30.07 -20.49
CA LEU A 359 25.27 29.35 -19.36
C LEU A 359 23.77 29.64 -19.21
N GLY A 360 22.99 28.56 -19.06
CA GLY A 360 21.62 28.61 -18.57
C GLY A 360 21.56 28.18 -17.11
N PHE A 361 20.95 28.99 -16.25
CA PHE A 361 20.84 28.71 -14.83
C PHE A 361 19.42 28.23 -14.50
N THR A 362 19.21 26.92 -14.39
CA THR A 362 17.97 26.40 -13.82
C THR A 362 17.97 26.62 -12.31
N PHE A 363 17.08 27.50 -11.87
CA PHE A 363 16.87 27.87 -10.48
C PHE A 363 15.40 27.63 -10.13
N SER A 364 15.13 26.50 -9.49
CA SER A 364 13.77 25.98 -9.27
C SER A 364 13.04 26.66 -8.11
N PHE A 365 13.00 27.99 -8.09
CA PHE A 365 12.30 28.76 -7.06
C PHE A 365 11.50 29.89 -7.71
N PRO A 366 10.50 30.45 -7.01
CA PRO A 366 9.73 31.58 -7.52
C PRO A 366 10.64 32.80 -7.74
N CYS A 367 10.85 33.17 -9.01
CA CYS A 367 11.61 34.35 -9.39
C CYS A 367 10.75 35.35 -10.15
N ARG A 368 10.79 36.62 -9.73
CA ARG A 368 10.25 37.72 -10.51
C ARG A 368 11.27 38.10 -11.57
N GLN A 369 11.04 37.67 -12.80
CA GLN A 369 11.91 38.02 -13.92
C GLN A 369 11.50 39.36 -14.53
N THR A 370 12.49 40.14 -14.95
CA THR A 370 12.31 41.35 -15.78
C THR A 370 12.88 41.17 -17.19
N SER A 371 13.73 40.17 -17.36
CA SER A 371 14.30 39.70 -18.62
C SER A 371 14.71 38.23 -18.45
N ILE A 372 15.07 37.56 -19.55
CA ILE A 372 15.48 36.15 -19.50
C ILE A 372 16.72 35.91 -18.63
N ASP A 373 17.59 36.90 -18.47
CA ASP A 373 18.85 36.86 -17.73
C ASP A 373 18.81 37.60 -16.38
N LYS A 374 17.61 37.97 -15.89
CA LYS A 374 17.41 38.63 -14.60
C LYS A 374 16.24 38.03 -13.86
N GLY A 375 16.44 37.70 -12.59
CA GLY A 375 15.41 37.05 -11.77
C GLY A 375 15.61 37.30 -10.29
N ALA A 376 14.79 38.18 -9.72
CA ALA A 376 14.77 38.41 -8.28
C ALA A 376 14.05 37.26 -7.57
N LEU A 377 14.70 36.60 -6.62
CA LEU A 377 14.05 35.56 -5.80
C LEU A 377 12.90 36.19 -5.01
N ILE A 378 11.69 35.62 -5.09
CA ILE A 378 10.52 36.14 -4.38
C ILE A 378 10.52 35.63 -2.94
N GLU A 379 10.56 34.31 -2.78
CA GLU A 379 10.58 33.63 -1.48
C GLU A 379 11.20 32.24 -1.63
N TRP A 380 11.88 31.76 -0.60
CA TRP A 380 12.37 30.40 -0.56
C TRP A 380 11.24 29.39 -0.40
N THR A 381 11.38 28.26 -1.08
CA THR A 381 10.48 27.10 -0.96
C THR A 381 11.26 25.84 -0.65
N LYS A 382 10.54 24.75 -0.36
CA LYS A 382 11.12 23.43 -0.04
C LYS A 382 11.98 23.49 1.23
N GLY A 383 13.28 23.21 1.12
CA GLY A 383 14.22 23.12 2.25
C GLY A 383 15.28 24.22 2.32
N PHE A 384 15.26 25.19 1.40
CA PHE A 384 16.23 26.29 1.35
C PHE A 384 15.79 27.44 2.26
N LYS A 385 16.75 28.14 2.85
CA LYS A 385 16.51 29.33 3.69
C LYS A 385 17.74 30.23 3.81
N ALA A 386 18.57 30.27 2.78
CA ALA A 386 19.78 31.10 2.80
C ALA A 386 19.41 32.59 2.95
N THR A 387 20.06 33.30 3.88
CA THR A 387 19.77 34.72 4.13
C THR A 387 20.28 35.60 2.99
N ASP A 388 19.75 36.81 2.88
CA ASP A 388 20.23 37.81 1.91
C ASP A 388 20.11 37.38 0.44
N CYS A 389 19.16 36.48 0.15
CA CYS A 389 18.80 36.06 -1.22
C CYS A 389 17.43 36.58 -1.66
N GLU A 390 16.43 36.62 -0.76
CA GLU A 390 15.07 37.03 -1.11
C GLU A 390 15.04 38.53 -1.46
N GLY A 391 14.48 38.86 -2.62
CA GLY A 391 14.50 40.21 -3.20
C GLY A 391 15.69 40.47 -4.11
N GLU A 392 16.76 39.69 -4.03
CA GLU A 392 17.99 39.88 -4.80
C GLU A 392 17.96 39.12 -6.13
N ASP A 393 18.65 39.67 -7.14
CA ASP A 393 18.79 39.03 -8.45
C ASP A 393 19.82 37.89 -8.38
N VAL A 394 19.34 36.65 -8.54
CA VAL A 394 20.17 35.45 -8.40
C VAL A 394 21.26 35.34 -9.48
N VAL A 395 21.08 36.00 -10.62
CA VAL A 395 22.10 36.07 -11.66
C VAL A 395 23.21 37.01 -11.24
N ASP A 396 22.87 38.16 -10.65
CA ASP A 396 23.87 39.10 -10.13
C ASP A 396 24.61 38.50 -8.93
N MET A 397 23.91 37.80 -8.03
CA MET A 397 24.56 37.04 -6.95
C MET A 397 25.58 36.01 -7.47
N LEU A 398 25.22 35.27 -8.52
CA LEU A 398 26.13 34.33 -9.16
C LEU A 398 27.31 35.04 -9.84
N ARG A 399 27.08 36.17 -10.51
CA ARG A 399 28.16 37.00 -11.11
C ARG A 399 29.13 37.49 -10.04
N GLU A 400 28.63 37.97 -8.90
CA GLU A 400 29.49 38.43 -7.80
C GLU A 400 30.31 37.28 -7.20
N ALA A 401 29.74 36.09 -7.04
CA ALA A 401 30.48 34.90 -6.59
C ALA A 401 31.58 34.49 -7.58
N ILE A 402 31.31 34.55 -8.89
CA ILE A 402 32.33 34.28 -9.93
C ILE A 402 33.46 35.31 -9.84
N LYS A 403 33.13 36.60 -9.68
CA LYS A 403 34.12 37.68 -9.51
C LYS A 403 34.96 37.51 -8.25
N ARG A 404 34.35 37.15 -7.11
CA ARG A 404 35.08 36.90 -5.84
C ARG A 404 36.14 35.80 -6.02
N ARG A 405 35.81 34.75 -6.78
CA ARG A 405 36.73 33.65 -7.05
C ARG A 405 37.86 34.01 -8.02
N ASN A 406 37.56 34.82 -9.04
CA ASN A 406 38.54 35.33 -10.01
C ASN A 406 39.38 34.26 -10.74
N GLU A 407 38.77 33.10 -11.07
CA GLU A 407 39.43 31.98 -11.75
C GLU A 407 38.94 31.75 -13.19
N PHE A 408 37.69 32.12 -13.49
CA PHE A 408 37.05 31.93 -14.79
C PHE A 408 35.93 32.96 -14.99
N ASP A 409 35.43 33.07 -16.23
CA ASP A 409 34.32 33.95 -16.57
C ASP A 409 33.24 33.17 -17.34
N LEU A 410 31.97 33.51 -17.12
CA LEU A 410 30.81 32.84 -17.71
C LEU A 410 29.80 33.84 -18.26
N ASP A 411 29.30 33.53 -19.44
CA ASP A 411 28.24 34.29 -20.08
C ASP A 411 26.88 33.73 -19.63
N ILE A 412 26.33 34.27 -18.52
CA ILE A 412 25.01 33.85 -18.01
C ILE A 412 23.94 34.49 -18.89
N VAL A 413 23.31 33.67 -19.72
CA VAL A 413 22.35 34.10 -20.76
C VAL A 413 20.91 34.01 -20.27
N ALA A 414 20.63 33.08 -19.37
CA ALA A 414 19.27 32.82 -18.93
C ALA A 414 19.23 32.30 -17.49
N VAL A 415 18.21 32.72 -16.73
CA VAL A 415 17.73 32.05 -15.52
C VAL A 415 16.37 31.44 -15.83
N VAL A 416 16.17 30.18 -15.46
CA VAL A 416 15.01 29.38 -15.87
C VAL A 416 14.47 28.57 -14.69
N ASN A 417 13.16 28.35 -14.65
CA ASN A 417 12.56 27.40 -13.71
C ASN A 417 12.69 25.96 -14.26
N ASP A 418 12.74 24.95 -13.39
CA ASP A 418 12.88 23.55 -13.79
C ASP A 418 11.69 23.01 -14.58
N THR A 419 10.47 23.51 -14.32
CA THR A 419 9.30 23.19 -15.13
C THR A 419 9.53 23.62 -16.59
N VAL A 420 10.08 24.82 -16.80
CA VAL A 420 10.34 25.41 -18.12
C VAL A 420 11.47 24.64 -18.81
N GLY A 421 12.55 24.32 -18.09
CA GLY A 421 13.59 23.43 -18.60
C GLY A 421 13.06 22.04 -18.99
N THR A 422 12.15 21.48 -18.19
CA THR A 422 11.51 20.19 -18.49
C THR A 422 10.65 20.25 -19.74
N MET A 423 9.80 21.27 -19.86
CA MET A 423 9.00 21.52 -21.06
C MET A 423 9.88 21.62 -22.31
N MET A 424 10.93 22.43 -22.24
CA MET A 424 11.84 22.66 -23.38
C MET A 424 12.65 21.42 -23.76
N THR A 425 12.97 20.57 -22.78
CA THR A 425 13.63 19.28 -23.02
C THR A 425 12.76 18.36 -23.86
N CYS A 426 11.49 18.22 -23.47
CA CYS A 426 10.53 17.37 -24.18
C CYS A 426 10.10 17.98 -25.52
N ALA A 427 9.96 19.31 -25.59
CA ALA A 427 9.59 20.02 -26.82
C ALA A 427 10.62 19.88 -27.95
N HIS A 428 11.88 19.63 -27.61
CA HIS A 428 12.90 19.33 -28.61
C HIS A 428 12.63 18.01 -29.36
N GLU A 429 11.93 17.07 -28.72
CA GLU A 429 11.61 15.75 -29.28
C GLU A 429 10.18 15.70 -29.84
N ASP A 430 9.23 16.32 -29.13
CA ASP A 430 7.83 16.43 -29.53
C ASP A 430 7.39 17.90 -29.64
N PRO A 431 7.18 18.42 -30.87
CA PRO A 431 6.72 19.79 -31.09
C PRO A 431 5.37 20.13 -30.44
N ASN A 432 4.56 19.15 -30.03
CA ASN A 432 3.29 19.39 -29.34
C ASN A 432 3.47 19.67 -27.84
N CYS A 433 4.70 19.61 -27.31
CA CYS A 433 4.96 19.83 -25.90
C CYS A 433 4.95 21.32 -25.55
N GLU A 434 3.80 21.82 -25.07
CA GLU A 434 3.63 23.21 -24.60
C GLU A 434 3.45 23.31 -23.07
N ILE A 435 3.66 22.22 -22.32
CA ILE A 435 3.48 22.18 -20.86
C ILE A 435 4.65 21.44 -20.20
N GLY A 436 5.13 21.94 -19.06
CA GLY A 436 6.13 21.28 -18.22
C GLY A 436 5.59 21.05 -16.81
N LEU A 437 5.67 19.82 -16.30
CA LEU A 437 5.23 19.42 -14.97
C LEU A 437 6.40 18.88 -14.16
N ILE A 438 6.53 19.36 -12.92
CA ILE A 438 7.42 18.78 -11.91
C ILE A 438 6.56 18.16 -10.81
N ALA A 439 6.78 16.88 -10.54
CA ALA A 439 6.19 16.15 -9.42
C ALA A 439 7.27 15.32 -8.72
N GLY A 440 8.02 15.98 -7.83
CA GLY A 440 9.21 15.47 -7.15
C GLY A 440 9.24 15.89 -5.68
N THR A 441 10.34 16.52 -5.24
CA THR A 441 10.42 17.12 -3.90
C THR A 441 9.36 18.20 -3.72
N GLY A 442 9.26 19.11 -4.69
CA GLY A 442 8.15 20.05 -4.84
C GLY A 442 7.20 19.61 -5.97
N SER A 443 6.20 20.44 -6.22
CA SER A 443 5.24 20.27 -7.31
C SER A 443 5.01 21.62 -7.98
N ASN A 444 5.29 21.72 -9.28
CA ASN A 444 5.08 22.95 -10.04
C ASN A 444 4.73 22.67 -11.51
N MET A 445 4.19 23.67 -12.21
CA MET A 445 3.87 23.58 -13.63
C MET A 445 4.16 24.88 -14.38
N CYS A 446 4.53 24.75 -15.65
CA CYS A 446 4.53 25.86 -16.61
C CYS A 446 3.83 25.49 -17.91
N TYR A 447 3.44 26.50 -18.69
CA TYR A 447 2.88 26.29 -20.02
C TYR A 447 3.08 27.50 -20.92
N MET A 448 2.96 27.33 -22.24
CA MET A 448 2.96 28.44 -23.20
C MET A 448 1.63 29.19 -23.18
N GLU A 449 1.61 30.45 -22.73
CA GLU A 449 0.43 31.32 -22.71
C GLU A 449 0.45 32.30 -23.90
N GLU A 450 -0.73 32.73 -24.36
CA GLU A 450 -0.84 33.77 -25.38
C GLU A 450 -0.46 35.14 -24.79
N LEU A 451 0.41 35.91 -25.46
CA LEU A 451 0.93 37.16 -24.90
C LEU A 451 -0.18 38.17 -24.56
N ARG A 452 -1.25 38.20 -25.36
CA ARG A 452 -2.47 39.00 -25.11
C ARG A 452 -3.16 38.74 -23.76
N ASN A 453 -2.92 37.58 -23.15
CA ASN A 453 -3.50 37.21 -21.86
C ASN A 453 -2.59 37.62 -20.69
N ILE A 454 -1.35 38.02 -20.94
CA ILE A 454 -0.34 38.33 -19.92
C ILE A 454 -0.28 39.85 -19.74
N GLU A 455 -1.13 40.41 -18.87
CA GLU A 455 -1.19 41.87 -18.65
C GLU A 455 0.03 42.44 -17.89
N LEU A 456 0.93 41.56 -17.44
CA LEU A 456 2.15 41.89 -16.69
C LEU A 456 3.33 42.29 -17.58
N VAL A 457 3.27 41.97 -18.87
CA VAL A 457 4.33 42.26 -19.85
C VAL A 457 3.72 43.04 -21.01
N GLU A 458 4.46 44.02 -21.54
CA GLU A 458 4.01 44.75 -22.73
C GLU A 458 4.08 43.88 -23.99
N GLY A 459 3.03 43.94 -24.80
CA GLY A 459 2.91 43.23 -26.08
C GLY A 459 1.70 42.30 -26.12
N ASP A 460 1.14 42.08 -27.32
CA ASP A 460 -0.04 41.25 -27.53
C ASP A 460 0.15 40.14 -28.59
N GLN A 461 1.31 40.11 -29.25
CA GLN A 461 1.65 39.15 -30.31
C GLN A 461 2.55 38.02 -29.81
N GLY A 462 2.21 36.79 -30.20
CA GLY A 462 3.01 35.59 -29.90
C GLY A 462 2.65 34.95 -28.57
N LYS A 463 3.56 34.11 -28.06
CA LYS A 463 3.38 33.35 -26.83
C LYS A 463 4.57 33.55 -25.89
N MET A 464 4.35 33.35 -24.60
CA MET A 464 5.41 33.29 -23.60
C MET A 464 5.13 32.14 -22.63
N CYS A 465 6.18 31.42 -22.22
CA CYS A 465 6.05 30.43 -21.16
C CYS A 465 5.75 31.14 -19.82
N ILE A 466 4.74 30.66 -19.12
CA ILE A 466 4.38 31.11 -17.77
C ILE A 466 4.77 30.04 -16.77
N ASN A 467 5.53 30.42 -15.75
CA ASN A 467 5.72 29.61 -14.55
C ASN A 467 4.55 29.89 -13.61
N THR A 468 3.70 28.89 -13.37
CA THR A 468 2.46 29.11 -12.60
C THR A 468 2.72 29.36 -11.12
N GLU A 469 3.77 28.77 -10.56
CA GLU A 469 3.96 28.63 -9.11
C GLU A 469 2.67 28.13 -8.43
N TRP A 470 2.04 27.10 -9.01
CA TRP A 470 0.75 26.57 -8.56
C TRP A 470 0.76 26.01 -7.13
N GLY A 471 1.94 25.88 -6.52
CA GLY A 471 2.10 25.33 -5.18
C GLY A 471 1.40 26.19 -4.14
N GLY A 472 1.33 27.51 -4.38
CA GLY A 472 0.62 28.47 -3.56
C GLY A 472 -0.92 28.43 -3.72
N PHE A 473 -1.46 27.63 -4.64
CA PHE A 473 -2.91 27.46 -4.74
C PHE A 473 -3.50 27.05 -3.38
N GLY A 474 -4.55 27.73 -2.94
CA GLY A 474 -5.17 27.49 -1.64
C GLY A 474 -4.59 28.26 -0.46
N ASP A 475 -3.50 29.01 -0.64
CA ASP A 475 -2.94 29.89 0.41
C ASP A 475 -3.93 30.99 0.84
N ASN A 476 -4.89 31.32 -0.04
CA ASN A 476 -6.01 32.23 0.24
C ASN A 476 -7.24 31.54 0.86
N GLY A 477 -7.15 30.24 1.18
CA GLY A 477 -8.21 29.45 1.78
C GLY A 477 -9.21 28.85 0.78
N CYS A 478 -9.01 29.02 -0.53
CA CYS A 478 -10.00 28.60 -1.53
C CYS A 478 -10.19 27.07 -1.63
N ILE A 479 -9.31 26.26 -1.03
CA ILE A 479 -9.40 24.79 -0.98
C ILE A 479 -9.46 24.23 0.44
N ASP A 480 -9.77 25.06 1.44
CA ASP A 480 -9.87 24.64 2.85
C ASP A 480 -10.93 23.53 3.04
N ASP A 481 -11.90 23.41 2.13
CA ASP A 481 -12.95 22.37 2.15
C ASP A 481 -12.43 20.95 1.87
N ILE A 482 -11.24 20.81 1.27
CA ILE A 482 -10.61 19.51 0.99
C ILE A 482 -9.35 19.26 1.83
N GLN A 483 -8.92 20.25 2.63
CA GLN A 483 -7.83 20.08 3.58
C GLN A 483 -8.29 19.31 4.81
N THR A 484 -7.53 18.29 5.19
CA THR A 484 -7.76 17.52 6.41
C THR A 484 -7.00 18.13 7.58
N GLN A 485 -7.29 17.64 8.79
CA GLN A 485 -6.52 17.98 9.98
C GLN A 485 -5.02 17.61 9.84
N TYR A 486 -4.71 16.53 9.11
CA TYR A 486 -3.32 16.09 8.89
C TYR A 486 -2.56 17.06 7.98
N ASP A 487 -3.24 17.62 6.96
CA ASP A 487 -2.65 18.63 6.08
C ASP A 487 -2.30 19.90 6.86
N LYS A 488 -3.18 20.31 7.78
CA LYS A 488 -2.97 21.46 8.68
C LYS A 488 -1.80 21.24 9.64
N GLU A 489 -1.71 20.06 10.25
CA GLU A 489 -0.56 19.71 11.11
C GLU A 489 0.78 19.71 10.34
N VAL A 490 0.78 19.29 9.08
CA VAL A 490 1.96 19.34 8.21
C VAL A 490 2.30 20.79 7.85
N ASP A 491 1.30 21.62 7.53
CA ASP A 491 1.48 23.05 7.23
C ASP A 491 2.05 23.82 8.42
N GLU A 492 1.42 23.71 9.59
CA GLU A 492 1.86 24.37 10.84
C GLU A 492 3.26 23.94 11.26
N GLY A 493 3.63 22.70 10.97
CA GLY A 493 4.95 22.15 11.28
C GLY A 493 6.03 22.46 10.25
N SER A 494 5.72 23.02 9.08
CA SER A 494 6.71 23.20 8.00
C SER A 494 7.59 24.43 8.21
N LEU A 495 8.59 24.62 7.33
CA LEU A 495 9.45 25.81 7.31
C LEU A 495 8.71 27.09 6.87
N ASN A 496 7.57 26.92 6.22
CA ASN A 496 6.76 27.96 5.57
C ASN A 496 5.25 27.78 5.89
N PRO A 497 4.81 27.94 7.16
CA PRO A 497 3.41 27.77 7.53
C PRO A 497 2.47 28.74 6.79
N GLY A 498 1.31 28.25 6.37
CA GLY A 498 0.31 29.02 5.64
C GLY A 498 0.65 29.27 4.16
N LYS A 499 1.76 28.70 3.68
CA LYS A 499 2.25 28.83 2.31
C LYS A 499 2.34 27.47 1.62
N GLN A 500 2.30 27.49 0.29
CA GLN A 500 2.49 26.29 -0.54
C GLN A 500 1.49 25.17 -0.19
N ARG A 501 0.26 25.53 0.20
CA ARG A 501 -0.73 24.57 0.73
C ARG A 501 -1.07 23.46 -0.25
N TYR A 502 -1.13 23.76 -1.54
CA TYR A 502 -1.39 22.76 -2.56
C TYR A 502 -0.17 21.87 -2.86
N GLU A 503 1.03 22.44 -2.87
CA GLU A 503 2.28 21.66 -2.98
C GLU A 503 2.43 20.67 -1.82
N LYS A 504 2.02 21.06 -0.60
CA LYS A 504 2.04 20.19 0.59
C LYS A 504 1.11 18.98 0.48
N MET A 505 0.07 19.05 -0.34
CA MET A 505 -0.83 17.92 -0.59
C MET A 505 -0.43 17.08 -1.80
N THR A 506 0.55 17.50 -2.59
CA THR A 506 0.85 16.90 -3.91
C THR A 506 2.29 16.43 -4.10
N SER A 507 3.25 16.94 -3.33
CA SER A 507 4.68 16.70 -3.56
C SER A 507 5.34 15.77 -2.53
N GLY A 508 6.39 15.09 -2.96
CA GLY A 508 7.06 14.01 -2.23
C GLY A 508 7.71 14.46 -0.92
N MET A 509 8.02 15.75 -0.75
CA MET A 509 8.54 16.27 0.52
C MET A 509 7.51 16.16 1.66
N TYR A 510 6.21 16.20 1.35
CA TYR A 510 5.15 16.33 2.36
C TYR A 510 4.23 15.11 2.44
N LEU A 511 4.08 14.31 1.38
CA LEU A 511 3.20 13.12 1.41
C LEU A 511 3.56 12.16 2.55
N GLY A 512 4.86 11.94 2.78
CA GLY A 512 5.32 11.12 3.90
C GLY A 512 5.01 11.70 5.28
N GLU A 513 4.98 13.02 5.42
CA GLU A 513 4.58 13.67 6.67
C GLU A 513 3.07 13.57 6.92
N ILE A 514 2.25 13.67 5.87
CA ILE A 514 0.80 13.42 5.98
C ILE A 514 0.56 11.97 6.43
N VAL A 515 1.24 11.00 5.80
CA VAL A 515 1.20 9.60 6.24
C VAL A 515 1.61 9.49 7.71
N ARG A 516 2.75 10.08 8.11
CA ARG A 516 3.25 10.04 9.48
C ARG A 516 2.23 10.59 10.49
N GLN A 517 1.55 11.71 10.20
CA GLN A 517 0.53 12.27 11.09
C GLN A 517 -0.69 11.36 11.22
N ILE A 518 -1.15 10.75 10.13
CA ILE A 518 -2.24 9.77 10.17
C ILE A 518 -1.85 8.55 11.01
N LEU A 519 -0.63 8.03 10.83
CA LEU A 519 -0.14 6.90 11.61
C LEU A 519 -0.03 7.24 13.10
N ILE A 520 0.38 8.46 13.46
CA ILE A 520 0.37 8.94 14.84
C ILE A 520 -1.05 8.95 15.41
N ASP A 521 -2.03 9.48 14.67
CA ASP A 521 -3.42 9.55 15.13
C ASP A 521 -4.03 8.14 15.33
N LEU A 522 -3.87 7.25 14.35
CA LEU A 522 -4.31 5.86 14.45
C LEU A 522 -3.62 5.13 15.62
N THR A 523 -2.35 5.42 15.88
CA THR A 523 -1.63 4.87 17.05
C THR A 523 -2.21 5.42 18.35
N LYS A 524 -2.50 6.73 18.46
CA LYS A 524 -3.15 7.33 19.65
C LYS A 524 -4.50 6.69 19.94
N GLN A 525 -5.24 6.32 18.90
CA GLN A 525 -6.53 5.63 19.01
C GLN A 525 -6.41 4.13 19.33
N GLY A 526 -5.19 3.59 19.43
CA GLY A 526 -4.94 2.17 19.70
C GLY A 526 -5.22 1.25 18.52
N LEU A 527 -5.24 1.81 17.30
CA LEU A 527 -5.53 1.09 16.05
C LEU A 527 -4.27 0.59 15.34
N LEU A 528 -3.10 1.14 15.69
CA LEU A 528 -1.80 0.75 15.15
C LEU A 528 -0.76 0.60 16.25
N PHE A 529 0.26 -0.21 15.98
CA PHE A 529 1.49 -0.34 16.77
C PHE A 529 1.23 -0.56 18.27
N ARG A 530 0.17 -1.31 18.59
CA ARG A 530 -0.28 -1.59 19.97
C ARG A 530 -0.53 -0.32 20.81
N GLY A 531 -0.83 0.79 20.14
CA GLY A 531 -1.05 2.09 20.78
C GLY A 531 0.22 2.82 21.23
N GLN A 532 1.40 2.37 20.80
CA GLN A 532 2.69 2.93 21.25
C GLN A 532 3.33 3.81 20.17
N ILE A 533 3.40 5.10 20.43
CA ILE A 533 4.10 6.06 19.55
C ILE A 533 5.61 5.97 19.83
N SER A 534 6.35 5.34 18.92
CA SER A 534 7.82 5.24 19.01
C SER A 534 8.51 6.58 18.71
N GLU A 535 9.75 6.74 19.19
CA GLU A 535 10.59 7.92 18.84
C GLU A 535 10.83 8.03 17.32
N ARG A 536 10.92 6.88 16.64
CA ARG A 536 11.02 6.83 15.18
C ARG A 536 9.77 7.41 14.52
N LEU A 537 8.56 7.05 14.98
CA LEU A 537 7.32 7.62 14.44
C LEU A 537 7.18 9.13 14.71
N ARG A 538 7.82 9.65 15.78
CA ARG A 538 7.89 11.10 16.06
C ARG A 538 8.88 11.83 15.16
N THR A 539 9.81 11.12 14.54
CA THR A 539 10.87 11.71 13.70
C THR A 539 10.28 12.19 12.38
N ARG A 540 10.31 13.50 12.14
CA ARG A 540 9.89 14.11 10.86
C ARG A 540 10.78 13.63 9.72
N GLY A 541 10.18 13.43 8.55
CA GLY A 541 10.86 13.00 7.33
C GLY A 541 11.21 11.51 7.29
N ILE A 542 10.75 10.70 8.25
CA ILE A 542 11.06 9.26 8.28
C ILE A 542 10.48 8.50 7.08
N PHE A 543 9.37 8.98 6.51
CA PHE A 543 8.75 8.43 5.31
C PHE A 543 9.17 9.24 4.08
N GLU A 544 10.40 9.05 3.62
CA GLU A 544 10.84 9.59 2.33
C GLU A 544 10.01 9.01 1.16
N THR A 545 9.90 9.74 0.05
CA THR A 545 9.20 9.30 -1.19
C THR A 545 9.56 7.87 -1.61
N LYS A 546 10.84 7.48 -1.47
CA LYS A 546 11.30 6.13 -1.82
C LYS A 546 10.57 5.04 -1.02
N PHE A 547 10.27 5.28 0.25
CA PHE A 547 9.59 4.31 1.11
C PHE A 547 8.10 4.25 0.79
N LEU A 548 7.45 5.38 0.48
CA LEU A 548 6.06 5.38 0.01
C LEU A 548 5.95 4.54 -1.28
N SER A 549 6.81 4.80 -2.26
CA SER A 549 6.84 4.05 -3.52
C SER A 549 7.09 2.56 -3.32
N GLN A 550 7.96 2.18 -2.38
CA GLN A 550 8.21 0.78 -2.06
C GLN A 550 6.99 0.12 -1.40
N ILE A 551 6.43 0.72 -0.34
CA ILE A 551 5.29 0.19 0.41
C ILE A 551 4.09 -0.09 -0.50
N GLU A 552 3.85 0.79 -1.48
CA GLU A 552 2.73 0.67 -2.42
C GLU A 552 3.00 -0.23 -3.63
N SER A 553 4.19 -0.81 -3.77
CA SER A 553 4.52 -1.66 -4.91
C SER A 553 3.65 -2.91 -4.95
N ASP A 554 3.04 -3.18 -6.11
CA ASP A 554 2.21 -4.36 -6.35
C ASP A 554 3.00 -5.67 -6.32
N ARG A 555 4.32 -5.59 -6.48
CA ARG A 555 5.21 -6.76 -6.51
C ARG A 555 5.72 -7.16 -5.14
N LEU A 556 5.41 -6.40 -4.08
CA LEU A 556 5.86 -6.72 -2.74
C LEU A 556 4.83 -7.55 -1.99
N ALA A 557 5.30 -8.67 -1.44
CA ALA A 557 4.56 -9.44 -0.45
C ALA A 557 4.45 -8.66 0.86
N LEU A 558 3.41 -8.95 1.66
CA LEU A 558 3.16 -8.25 2.93
C LEU A 558 4.35 -8.32 3.91
N LEU A 559 5.09 -9.43 3.91
CA LEU A 559 6.30 -9.59 4.74
C LEU A 559 7.42 -8.61 4.35
N GLN A 560 7.51 -8.21 3.08
CA GLN A 560 8.50 -7.22 2.64
C GLN A 560 8.09 -5.80 3.07
N VAL A 561 6.78 -5.49 3.04
CA VAL A 561 6.26 -4.22 3.59
C VAL A 561 6.58 -4.13 5.08
N ARG A 562 6.31 -5.20 5.84
CA ARG A 562 6.70 -5.30 7.26
C ARG A 562 8.20 -5.12 7.45
N GLY A 563 9.03 -5.74 6.61
CA GLY A 563 10.49 -5.58 6.64
C GLY A 563 10.93 -4.11 6.46
N ILE A 564 10.30 -3.37 5.55
CA ILE A 564 10.58 -1.93 5.36
C ILE A 564 10.21 -1.14 6.61
N LEU A 565 9.03 -1.37 7.19
CA LEU A 565 8.59 -0.67 8.41
C LEU A 565 9.52 -0.96 9.60
N GLN A 566 9.98 -2.21 9.74
CA GLN A 566 10.96 -2.59 10.75
C GLN A 566 12.33 -1.95 10.52
N GLN A 567 12.77 -1.79 9.27
CA GLN A 567 14.00 -1.05 8.94
C GLN A 567 13.90 0.44 9.31
N LEU A 568 12.71 1.03 9.22
CA LEU A 568 12.43 2.37 9.73
C LEU A 568 12.38 2.42 11.28
N GLY A 569 12.46 1.27 11.95
CA GLY A 569 12.39 1.14 13.40
C GLY A 569 10.98 1.24 13.96
N LEU A 570 9.97 0.84 13.17
CA LEU A 570 8.58 0.69 13.59
C LEU A 570 8.31 -0.78 13.91
N ASP A 571 7.86 -1.07 15.14
CA ASP A 571 7.45 -2.43 15.54
C ASP A 571 6.08 -2.75 14.93
N SER A 572 6.08 -3.11 13.64
CA SER A 572 4.88 -3.41 12.86
C SER A 572 4.57 -4.90 12.79
N THR A 573 3.30 -5.24 12.97
CA THR A 573 2.72 -6.55 12.62
C THR A 573 2.31 -6.62 11.15
N CYS A 574 1.90 -7.80 10.67
CA CYS A 574 1.25 -7.94 9.37
C CYS A 574 -0.02 -7.07 9.26
N GLU A 575 -0.86 -7.01 10.29
CA GLU A 575 -2.07 -6.17 10.29
C GLU A 575 -1.73 -4.67 10.25
N ASP A 576 -0.74 -4.22 11.01
CA ASP A 576 -0.25 -2.84 10.93
C ASP A 576 0.26 -2.52 9.51
N SER A 577 0.95 -3.47 8.88
CA SER A 577 1.55 -3.28 7.55
C SER A 577 0.48 -3.12 6.47
N ILE A 578 -0.67 -3.80 6.59
CA ILE A 578 -1.83 -3.62 5.71
C ILE A 578 -2.37 -2.20 5.85
N VAL A 579 -2.61 -1.76 7.08
CA VAL A 579 -3.19 -0.43 7.34
C VAL A 579 -2.23 0.69 6.91
N VAL A 580 -0.93 0.55 7.15
CA VAL A 580 0.07 1.52 6.68
C VAL A 580 0.08 1.60 5.15
N LYS A 581 0.00 0.46 4.45
CA LYS A 581 -0.10 0.44 2.99
C LYS A 581 -1.37 1.14 2.49
N GLU A 582 -2.51 0.94 3.14
CA GLU A 582 -3.77 1.62 2.82
C GLU A 582 -3.70 3.13 3.06
N VAL A 583 -3.05 3.58 4.13
CA VAL A 583 -2.82 5.00 4.43
C VAL A 583 -1.95 5.63 3.34
N CYS A 584 -0.82 4.99 2.98
CA CYS A 584 0.02 5.47 1.88
C CYS A 584 -0.78 5.62 0.58
N GLY A 585 -1.51 4.56 0.19
CA GLY A 585 -2.32 4.56 -1.02
C GLY A 585 -3.43 5.62 -1.03
N ALA A 586 -4.05 5.91 0.11
CA ALA A 586 -5.05 6.98 0.20
C ALA A 586 -4.42 8.36 0.00
N VAL A 587 -3.25 8.62 0.58
CA VAL A 587 -2.53 9.89 0.47
C VAL A 587 -1.99 10.09 -0.95
N SER A 588 -1.30 9.10 -1.51
CA SER A 588 -0.69 9.18 -2.84
C SER A 588 -1.72 9.26 -3.96
N ARG A 589 -2.85 8.53 -3.85
CA ARG A 589 -3.98 8.64 -4.78
C ARG A 589 -4.58 10.05 -4.77
N ARG A 590 -4.85 10.60 -3.59
CA ARG A 590 -5.37 11.98 -3.47
C ARG A 590 -4.41 12.98 -4.10
N ALA A 591 -3.12 12.85 -3.84
CA ALA A 591 -2.08 13.71 -4.42
C ALA A 591 -2.08 13.68 -5.96
N ALA A 592 -2.14 12.48 -6.56
CA ALA A 592 -2.20 12.30 -8.00
C ALA A 592 -3.49 12.89 -8.62
N GLN A 593 -4.64 12.69 -7.96
CA GLN A 593 -5.92 13.25 -8.41
C GLN A 593 -5.94 14.78 -8.34
N LEU A 594 -5.37 15.38 -7.29
CA LEU A 594 -5.21 16.83 -7.18
C LEU A 594 -4.34 17.34 -8.33
N CYS A 595 -3.13 16.81 -8.52
CA CYS A 595 -2.28 17.16 -9.66
C CYS A 595 -3.02 17.03 -11.00
N GLY A 596 -3.82 15.98 -11.18
CA GLY A 596 -4.65 15.77 -12.37
C GLY A 596 -5.71 16.86 -12.55
N ALA A 597 -6.40 17.28 -11.49
CA ALA A 597 -7.35 18.39 -11.54
C ALA A 597 -6.69 19.73 -11.90
N GLY A 598 -5.50 20.01 -11.34
CA GLY A 598 -4.72 21.19 -11.71
C GLY A 598 -4.27 21.16 -13.18
N MET A 599 -3.78 20.01 -13.66
CA MET A 599 -3.40 19.81 -15.06
C MET A 599 -4.59 19.97 -16.01
N ALA A 600 -5.75 19.40 -15.66
CA ALA A 600 -6.98 19.53 -16.42
C ALA A 600 -7.38 21.01 -16.62
N ALA A 601 -7.19 21.86 -15.60
CA ALA A 601 -7.47 23.29 -15.69
C ALA A 601 -6.58 23.98 -16.74
N ILE A 602 -5.30 23.62 -16.82
CA ILE A 602 -4.36 24.23 -17.79
C ILE A 602 -4.63 23.75 -19.21
N VAL A 603 -4.83 22.44 -19.43
CA VAL A 603 -5.09 21.94 -20.80
C VAL A 603 -6.43 22.45 -21.36
N GLU A 604 -7.48 22.55 -20.53
CA GLU A 604 -8.74 23.16 -20.94
C GLU A 604 -8.58 24.66 -21.19
N LYS A 605 -7.83 25.38 -20.33
CA LYS A 605 -7.48 26.79 -20.59
C LYS A 605 -6.81 26.96 -21.97
N ARG A 606 -5.78 26.14 -22.26
CA ARG A 606 -5.09 26.18 -23.57
C ARG A 606 -6.02 25.91 -24.75
N ARG A 607 -6.90 24.93 -24.60
CA ARG A 607 -7.91 24.61 -25.62
C ARG A 607 -8.83 25.80 -25.85
N GLU A 608 -9.28 26.45 -24.78
CA GLU A 608 -10.17 27.63 -24.81
C GLU A 608 -9.50 28.86 -25.40
N ASP A 609 -8.27 29.19 -24.99
CA ASP A 609 -7.51 30.34 -25.47
C ASP A 609 -7.25 30.27 -26.97
N GLN A 610 -7.06 29.06 -27.51
CA GLN A 610 -6.89 28.80 -28.93
C GLN A 610 -8.22 28.68 -29.69
N GLY A 611 -9.36 28.74 -29.00
CA GLY A 611 -10.69 28.60 -29.60
C GLY A 611 -10.96 27.22 -30.21
N LEU A 612 -10.30 26.18 -29.71
CA LEU A 612 -10.36 24.83 -30.28
C LEU A 612 -11.52 24.01 -29.69
N GLU A 613 -12.17 23.20 -30.50
CA GLU A 613 -13.15 22.21 -30.01
C GLU A 613 -12.44 21.05 -29.28
N ARG A 614 -11.29 20.61 -29.82
CA ARG A 614 -10.41 19.59 -29.23
C ARG A 614 -8.95 20.04 -29.30
N LEU A 615 -8.17 19.68 -28.29
CA LEU A 615 -6.74 19.97 -28.21
C LEU A 615 -5.95 18.66 -28.15
N THR A 616 -4.88 18.54 -28.93
CA THR A 616 -3.85 17.51 -28.73
C THR A 616 -2.60 18.20 -28.23
N ILE A 617 -2.07 17.75 -27.10
CA ILE A 617 -0.96 18.43 -26.43
C ILE A 617 -0.08 17.43 -25.67
N THR A 618 1.20 17.74 -25.59
CA THR A 618 2.17 16.95 -24.81
C THR A 618 2.58 17.72 -23.56
N VAL A 619 2.74 16.99 -22.46
CA VAL A 619 3.28 17.46 -21.18
C VAL A 619 4.63 16.80 -20.98
N GLY A 620 5.69 17.59 -20.88
CA GLY A 620 6.98 17.13 -20.39
C GLY A 620 6.95 17.00 -18.87
N VAL A 621 7.31 15.84 -18.32
CA VAL A 621 7.24 15.56 -16.88
C VAL A 621 8.61 15.17 -16.32
N ASP A 622 8.95 15.69 -15.15
CA ASP A 622 10.06 15.20 -14.32
C ASP A 622 9.65 15.16 -12.84
N GLY A 623 10.46 14.51 -12.02
CA GLY A 623 10.31 14.41 -10.58
C GLY A 623 10.32 12.97 -10.08
N THR A 624 10.93 12.78 -8.92
CA THR A 624 11.13 11.45 -8.32
C THR A 624 9.83 10.77 -7.93
N LEU A 625 8.81 11.53 -7.49
CA LEU A 625 7.51 10.98 -7.15
C LEU A 625 6.81 10.42 -8.40
N TYR A 626 6.76 11.20 -9.49
CA TYR A 626 6.18 10.73 -10.75
C TYR A 626 6.94 9.52 -11.35
N LYS A 627 8.27 9.52 -11.26
CA LYS A 627 9.14 8.47 -11.81
C LYS A 627 9.06 7.16 -11.03
N LEU A 628 9.04 7.22 -9.70
CA LEU A 628 9.26 6.05 -8.85
C LEU A 628 7.97 5.51 -8.24
N HIS A 629 6.93 6.32 -8.09
CA HIS A 629 5.69 5.87 -7.45
C HIS A 629 4.91 4.94 -8.38
N PRO A 630 4.51 3.74 -7.92
CA PRO A 630 3.87 2.74 -8.77
C PRO A 630 2.55 3.23 -9.38
N HIS A 631 1.83 4.09 -8.64
CA HIS A 631 0.45 4.47 -9.00
C HIS A 631 0.25 5.92 -9.43
N PHE A 632 1.22 6.80 -9.16
CA PHE A 632 0.95 8.25 -9.21
C PHE A 632 0.70 8.74 -10.64
N SER A 633 1.55 8.32 -11.58
CA SER A 633 1.50 8.75 -12.98
C SER A 633 0.19 8.33 -13.66
N TRP A 634 -0.23 7.07 -13.51
CA TRP A 634 -1.44 6.59 -14.16
C TRP A 634 -2.72 7.19 -13.55
N ILE A 635 -2.78 7.38 -12.22
CA ILE A 635 -3.93 8.03 -11.57
C ILE A 635 -4.05 9.49 -12.03
N LEU A 636 -2.92 10.21 -12.12
CA LEU A 636 -2.90 11.57 -12.65
C LEU A 636 -3.43 11.62 -14.08
N GLN A 637 -2.94 10.73 -14.96
CA GLN A 637 -3.35 10.65 -16.36
C GLN A 637 -4.85 10.36 -16.51
N GLU A 638 -5.38 9.38 -15.77
CA GLU A 638 -6.81 9.04 -15.78
C GLU A 638 -7.65 10.22 -15.27
N THR A 639 -7.21 10.89 -14.20
CA THR A 639 -7.91 12.06 -13.67
C THR A 639 -7.96 13.21 -14.69
N VAL A 640 -6.86 13.46 -15.43
CA VAL A 640 -6.84 14.48 -16.50
C VAL A 640 -7.82 14.11 -17.61
N LYS A 641 -7.81 12.85 -18.04
CA LYS A 641 -8.72 12.34 -19.08
C LYS A 641 -10.20 12.47 -18.70
N GLU A 642 -10.54 12.22 -17.44
CA GLU A 642 -11.90 12.38 -16.92
C GLU A 642 -12.31 13.86 -16.85
N LEU A 643 -11.43 14.75 -16.40
CA LEU A 643 -11.74 16.15 -16.13
C LEU A 643 -11.56 17.08 -17.34
N ALA A 644 -10.80 16.67 -18.36
CA ALA A 644 -10.57 17.39 -19.60
C ALA A 644 -10.81 16.49 -20.84
N PRO A 645 -12.04 15.96 -21.02
CA PRO A 645 -12.34 14.95 -22.05
C PRO A 645 -12.21 15.47 -23.50
N ARG A 646 -12.04 16.78 -23.69
CA ARG A 646 -11.80 17.41 -25.00
C ARG A 646 -10.31 17.60 -25.30
N CYS A 647 -9.43 17.20 -24.39
CA CYS A 647 -7.98 17.31 -24.53
C CYS A 647 -7.37 15.90 -24.60
N ASP A 648 -6.68 15.60 -25.70
CA ASP A 648 -5.86 14.41 -25.84
C ASP A 648 -4.43 14.74 -25.36
N VAL A 649 -4.12 14.31 -24.14
CA VAL A 649 -2.91 14.72 -23.41
C VAL A 649 -1.92 13.57 -23.36
N THR A 650 -0.75 13.76 -23.96
CA THR A 650 0.37 12.81 -23.87
C THR A 650 1.35 13.25 -22.79
N PHE A 651 1.76 12.34 -21.90
CA PHE A 651 2.77 12.63 -20.88
C PHE A 651 4.10 12.02 -21.27
N MET A 652 5.10 12.86 -21.52
CA MET A 652 6.45 12.47 -21.90
C MET A 652 7.40 12.66 -20.72
N LEU A 653 8.09 11.60 -20.31
CA LEU A 653 9.06 11.68 -19.23
C LEU A 653 10.37 12.30 -19.74
N SER A 654 10.89 13.31 -19.03
CA SER A 654 12.25 13.80 -19.24
C SER A 654 13.25 12.88 -18.54
N GLU A 655 13.99 12.08 -19.31
CA GLU A 655 15.04 11.19 -18.77
C GLU A 655 16.26 11.98 -18.28
N ASP A 656 16.60 13.04 -19.00
CA ASP A 656 17.81 13.85 -18.86
C ASP A 656 17.67 15.03 -17.87
N GLY A 657 16.46 15.27 -17.37
CA GLY A 657 16.11 16.37 -16.46
C GLY A 657 16.03 17.73 -17.14
N SER A 658 15.98 18.79 -16.33
CA SER A 658 15.81 20.18 -16.78
C SER A 658 17.02 20.77 -17.52
N GLY A 659 18.22 20.18 -17.33
CA GLY A 659 19.48 20.73 -17.84
C GLY A 659 19.61 20.78 -19.37
N LYS A 660 19.03 19.80 -20.09
CA LYS A 660 18.93 19.84 -21.56
C LYS A 660 18.11 21.05 -22.02
N GLY A 661 16.99 21.28 -21.37
CA GLY A 661 16.09 22.40 -21.65
C GLY A 661 16.73 23.74 -21.34
N ALA A 662 17.46 23.88 -20.24
CA ALA A 662 18.19 25.12 -19.93
C ALA A 662 19.21 25.48 -21.01
N ALA A 663 19.93 24.49 -21.54
CA ALA A 663 20.84 24.68 -22.67
C ALA A 663 20.09 25.06 -23.97
N LEU A 664 18.93 24.46 -24.23
CA LEU A 664 18.08 24.81 -25.37
C LEU A 664 17.54 26.24 -25.26
N ILE A 665 17.05 26.63 -24.09
CA ILE A 665 16.60 28.01 -23.80
C ILE A 665 17.74 28.99 -24.04
N THR A 666 18.95 28.67 -23.55
CA THR A 666 20.15 29.46 -23.78
C THR A 666 20.47 29.62 -25.28
N ALA A 667 20.34 28.55 -26.05
CA ALA A 667 20.55 28.58 -27.51
C ALA A 667 19.50 29.45 -28.21
N VAL A 668 18.22 29.31 -27.85
CA VAL A 668 17.11 30.10 -28.40
C VAL A 668 17.27 31.58 -28.03
N ALA A 669 17.61 31.89 -26.78
CA ALA A 669 17.83 33.25 -26.30
C ALA A 669 18.95 33.95 -27.10
N LYS A 670 20.09 33.26 -27.30
CA LYS A 670 21.18 33.80 -28.14
C LYS A 670 20.77 34.02 -29.58
N ARG A 671 20.00 33.09 -30.17
CA ARG A 671 19.50 33.23 -31.55
C ARG A 671 18.61 34.47 -31.68
N LEU A 672 17.68 34.67 -30.75
CA LEU A 672 16.77 35.81 -30.77
C LEU A 672 17.50 37.15 -30.57
N GLN A 673 18.49 37.19 -29.67
CA GLN A 673 19.34 38.37 -29.50
C GLN A 673 20.18 38.70 -30.74
N GLN A 674 20.61 37.70 -31.51
CA GLN A 674 21.31 37.92 -32.78
C GLN A 674 20.36 38.45 -33.86
N ALA A 675 19.17 37.85 -34.01
CA ALA A 675 18.18 38.31 -34.98
C ALA A 675 17.70 39.75 -34.71
N GLN A 676 17.63 40.17 -33.44
CA GLN A 676 17.32 41.56 -33.07
C GLN A 676 18.45 42.56 -33.32
N LYS A 677 19.71 42.10 -33.46
CA LYS A 677 20.85 42.95 -33.83
C LYS A 677 21.04 43.10 -35.34
N GLU A 678 20.46 42.17 -36.10
CA GLU A 678 20.54 42.13 -37.57
C GLU A 678 19.36 42.84 -38.25
N ASN A 679 18.25 43.06 -37.52
CA ASN A 679 17.14 43.94 -37.88
C ASN A 679 17.29 45.31 -37.22
#